data_AF-A0AAD6IXG1-F1
#
_entry.id   AF-A0AAD6IXG1-F1
#
_cell.length_a   1.000
_cell.length_b   1.000
_cell.length_c   1.000
_cell.angle_alpha   90.00
_cell.angle_beta   90.00
_cell.angle_gamma   90.00
#
_symmetry.space_group_name_H-M   'P 1'
#
loop_
_entity.id
_entity.type
_entity.pdbx_description
1 polymer ?
#
loop_
_entity_poly.entity_id
_entity_poly.type
_entity_poly.pdbx_seq_one_letter_code
_entity_poly.pdbx_strand_id
1 'polypeptide(L)'
;MPMLKDPSRKYKSFKPIPLRDREWPDKTITKVPRWLATDLRDGNQSLPSPLDGEQKLRYFQLLVELGYKEIEVSFPSASQIDYDFTRHLIETPGLVPEDVWLQVISPCREDFIKRTAQSVYGAKKAIFHLYLATSECFRRVVFSNMTEDETLELAVKSTKLARSLTKDSQDPNVRATQWQYEFTTETFSDTSLDYIIRLCNAVKDAWEPTAENPIIFNLPATVELSTPNIYADQIEYFCRNISERELAQMAGADRIEGCLFGNGERTGNVDLVTLALNLYTQGISPGLDFSNMSKVISTVEELTKISVHARAPYAGQFAFCAFSGSHQDAIKKGFQSREKHPENERWVMPYLPLDPQDVGRTYEAVIRVNSQSGKGGAAWVVLQRMQLDLPRGLQVAFSKVVQKYSESANRELQPTEIVKLFEDTYFLRSTNVFRLLFISVPMTLHGYIGAKLHIPFPVLARSSFGFYFSYFAVVSRVVLACFWFGIQTTTGGNCVREMIKAIWPSFASFPNHLPEDAGTTSQGLLCYFLYWLIQFPFVLVHPTKVKTLFILKSILTPICGISLMAWAFHKTGGGPIFSDAATLRGSAAAWQWLGGLNSVLGQWSTLAVNISDFTRYARSPREQYVQPFIIPIAFTFISFMGISVTSASKIIYGKYYWDPLELISLWGNSSGERAARFFCAFAFTLATLGTNIAANSISAGNDFNALLPRYLNIRRGSILCAFIGGWVLVPWHILASAPRFLSFAGGYTVFLAPIAGVMTADYFLVKKGKVSVPAMYRPRGIYRYRAGINWRSLAAMLVGCIPCFPGFLHNINPAIGSSATMYMFSISWIYGYFVTAGVYWLIATLAPDAASTLAAAELGDLITQTQDQESISIEGDGVGSDGSEAGKEKSVLTGAAVVTNAKGPEMEASTERRALRPSPVSFDVTAVIACTAAIARPTTTATMIAGACAHGGRTTLHQRHERNRAPAVPPPLQAAEDEREEEDESDQSAERDE
;
A
#
# COMPACT_ATOMS: atom_id res chain seq x y z
N MET A 1 -55.34 11.03 -6.80
CA MET A 1 -56.36 10.08 -7.34
C MET A 1 -56.10 8.71 -6.75
N PRO A 2 -57.12 7.86 -6.50
CA PRO A 2 -56.89 6.45 -6.18
C PRO A 2 -56.27 5.74 -7.39
N MET A 3 -55.39 4.75 -7.15
CA MET A 3 -54.92 3.87 -8.23
C MET A 3 -56.07 2.98 -8.71
N LEU A 4 -56.13 2.74 -10.03
CA LEU A 4 -57.02 1.72 -10.58
C LEU A 4 -56.53 0.34 -10.17
N LYS A 5 -57.44 -0.50 -9.64
CA LYS A 5 -57.16 -1.92 -9.34
C LYS A 5 -56.81 -2.73 -10.60
N ASP A 6 -57.27 -2.26 -11.75
CA ASP A 6 -56.97 -2.77 -13.08
C ASP A 6 -56.66 -1.57 -14.00
N PRO A 7 -55.39 -1.22 -14.20
CA PRO A 7 -54.99 -0.13 -15.09
C PRO A 7 -54.96 -0.56 -16.57
N SER A 8 -55.06 -1.86 -16.90
CA SER A 8 -54.88 -2.38 -18.27
C SER A 8 -55.88 -1.75 -19.26
N ARG A 9 -57.09 -1.45 -18.77
CA ARG A 9 -58.20 -0.80 -19.51
C ARG A 9 -57.88 0.57 -20.11
N LYS A 10 -56.77 1.21 -19.72
CA LYS A 10 -56.28 2.46 -20.32
C LYS A 10 -55.55 2.24 -21.65
N TYR A 11 -55.03 1.04 -21.88
CA TYR A 11 -54.12 0.73 -22.97
C TYR A 11 -54.83 -0.12 -24.02
N LYS A 12 -54.45 0.05 -25.28
CA LYS A 12 -54.91 -0.78 -26.41
C LYS A 12 -53.75 -1.64 -26.89
N SER A 13 -54.05 -2.83 -27.41
CA SER A 13 -53.05 -3.59 -28.16
C SER A 13 -52.68 -2.83 -29.44
N PHE A 14 -51.40 -2.82 -29.78
CA PHE A 14 -50.92 -2.35 -31.07
C PHE A 14 -51.50 -3.22 -32.20
N LYS A 15 -51.70 -2.66 -33.39
CA LYS A 15 -52.23 -3.41 -34.55
C LYS A 15 -51.07 -3.89 -35.43
N PRO A 16 -50.84 -5.21 -35.59
CA PRO A 16 -49.85 -5.71 -36.54
C PRO A 16 -50.25 -5.41 -37.99
N ILE A 17 -49.25 -5.27 -38.86
CA ILE A 17 -49.44 -5.09 -40.30
C ILE A 17 -49.70 -6.46 -40.95
N PRO A 18 -50.60 -6.55 -41.94
CA PRO A 18 -50.89 -7.81 -42.65
C PRO A 18 -49.81 -8.20 -43.68
N LEU A 19 -48.52 -7.93 -43.40
CA LEU A 19 -47.38 -8.33 -44.24
C LEU A 19 -47.18 -9.85 -44.09
N ARG A 20 -47.78 -10.63 -44.99
CA ARG A 20 -47.79 -12.11 -44.95
C ARG A 20 -46.52 -12.72 -45.51
N ASP A 21 -45.87 -12.00 -46.41
CA ASP A 21 -44.76 -12.37 -47.27
C ASP A 21 -43.50 -11.55 -46.93
N ARG A 22 -43.32 -11.20 -45.65
CA ARG A 22 -42.12 -10.53 -45.13
C ARG A 22 -40.85 -11.31 -45.51
N GLU A 23 -39.80 -10.60 -45.90
CA GLU A 23 -38.51 -11.20 -46.24
C GLU A 23 -37.42 -10.89 -45.19
N TRP A 24 -37.64 -9.93 -44.28
CA TRP A 24 -36.64 -9.59 -43.26
C TRP A 24 -36.22 -10.75 -42.34
N PRO A 25 -37.04 -11.77 -41.98
CA PRO A 25 -36.59 -12.86 -41.11
C PRO A 25 -35.55 -13.78 -41.76
N ASP A 26 -35.59 -13.91 -43.09
CA ASP A 26 -34.71 -14.81 -43.86
C ASP A 26 -33.44 -14.10 -44.37
N LYS A 27 -33.30 -12.79 -44.11
CA LYS A 27 -32.18 -11.95 -44.55
C LYS A 27 -31.16 -11.74 -43.43
N THR A 28 -29.98 -12.34 -43.57
CA THR A 28 -28.81 -12.00 -42.73
C THR A 28 -28.18 -10.68 -43.18
N ILE A 29 -27.76 -9.84 -42.23
CA ILE A 29 -26.99 -8.62 -42.50
C ILE A 29 -25.61 -9.02 -43.02
N THR A 30 -25.21 -8.48 -44.18
CA THR A 30 -23.90 -8.74 -44.83
C THR A 30 -23.13 -7.48 -45.20
N LYS A 31 -23.67 -6.30 -44.86
CA LYS A 31 -23.09 -4.98 -45.13
C LYS A 31 -23.22 -4.11 -43.89
N VAL A 32 -22.24 -3.23 -43.69
CA VAL A 32 -22.32 -2.18 -42.66
C VAL A 32 -23.33 -1.10 -43.12
N PRO A 33 -24.21 -0.59 -42.23
CA PRO A 33 -25.04 0.56 -42.54
C PRO A 33 -24.22 1.85 -42.52
N ARG A 34 -24.78 2.95 -43.06
CA ARG A 34 -24.26 4.29 -42.74
C ARG A 34 -24.56 4.62 -41.27
N TRP A 35 -23.57 5.09 -40.52
CA TRP A 35 -23.75 5.50 -39.13
C TRP A 35 -23.87 7.02 -39.01
N LEU A 36 -24.93 7.50 -38.37
CA LEU A 36 -24.98 8.83 -37.79
C LEU A 36 -25.00 8.76 -36.26
N ALA A 37 -24.20 9.64 -35.63
CA ALA A 37 -24.22 9.88 -34.18
C ALA A 37 -25.05 11.13 -33.84
N THR A 38 -26.11 10.97 -33.04
CA THR A 38 -26.99 12.06 -32.55
C THR A 38 -26.58 12.63 -31.19
N ASP A 39 -25.46 12.16 -30.60
CA ASP A 39 -25.05 12.47 -29.23
C ASP A 39 -24.99 13.97 -28.91
N LEU A 40 -24.59 14.81 -29.88
CA LEU A 40 -24.42 16.25 -29.71
C LEU A 40 -25.73 17.06 -29.76
N ARG A 41 -26.82 16.44 -30.23
CA ARG A 41 -28.15 17.04 -30.31
C ARG A 41 -29.15 16.29 -29.43
N ASP A 42 -29.53 15.06 -29.79
CA ASP A 42 -30.55 14.28 -29.06
C ASP A 42 -30.01 13.80 -27.70
N GLY A 43 -28.82 13.19 -27.71
CA GLY A 43 -28.13 12.77 -26.48
C GLY A 43 -27.80 13.95 -25.55
N ASN A 44 -27.51 15.12 -26.10
CA ASN A 44 -27.24 16.34 -25.35
C ASN A 44 -28.51 16.95 -24.74
N GLN A 45 -29.63 16.91 -25.47
CA GLN A 45 -30.92 17.44 -25.02
C GLN A 45 -31.46 16.68 -23.80
N SER A 46 -31.19 15.38 -23.71
CA SER A 46 -31.63 14.53 -22.59
C SER A 46 -30.81 14.67 -21.31
N LEU A 47 -29.72 15.44 -21.31
CA LEU A 47 -28.83 15.56 -20.15
C LEU A 47 -29.44 16.46 -19.06
N PRO A 48 -29.36 16.08 -17.76
CA PRO A 48 -29.70 16.98 -16.65
C PRO A 48 -28.84 18.25 -16.59
N SER A 49 -27.67 18.23 -17.23
CA SER A 49 -26.80 19.37 -17.48
C SER A 49 -26.29 19.25 -18.93
N PRO A 50 -26.84 20.01 -19.89
CA PRO A 50 -26.36 20.01 -21.27
C PRO A 50 -24.88 20.40 -21.38
N LEU A 51 -24.23 19.93 -22.45
CA LEU A 51 -22.82 20.19 -22.75
C LEU A 51 -22.61 21.66 -23.13
N ASP A 52 -21.54 22.27 -22.60
CA ASP A 52 -21.04 23.56 -23.07
C ASP A 52 -20.27 23.43 -24.41
N GLY A 53 -19.79 24.55 -24.96
CA GLY A 53 -19.10 24.58 -26.25
C GLY A 53 -17.79 23.77 -26.30
N GLU A 54 -17.00 23.74 -25.21
CA GLU A 54 -15.77 22.95 -25.15
C GLU A 54 -16.08 21.46 -24.95
N GLN A 55 -17.10 21.16 -24.15
CA GLN A 55 -17.60 19.79 -23.95
C GLN A 55 -18.18 19.21 -25.24
N LYS A 56 -18.99 19.98 -26.00
CA LYS A 56 -19.46 19.59 -27.33
C LYS A 56 -18.29 19.39 -28.31
N LEU A 57 -17.30 20.29 -28.29
CA LEU A 57 -16.11 20.15 -29.14
C LEU A 57 -15.32 18.87 -28.86
N ARG A 58 -15.13 18.51 -27.59
CA ARG A 58 -14.46 17.28 -27.18
C ARG A 58 -15.27 16.02 -27.54
N TYR A 59 -16.60 16.07 -27.46
CA TYR A 59 -17.45 14.96 -27.92
C TYR A 59 -17.42 14.80 -29.45
N PHE A 60 -17.44 15.92 -30.20
CA PHE A 60 -17.28 15.89 -31.66
C PHE A 60 -15.95 15.26 -32.08
N GLN A 61 -14.85 15.65 -31.42
CA GLN A 61 -13.53 15.06 -31.65
C GLN A 61 -13.50 13.56 -31.35
N LEU A 62 -14.18 13.09 -30.29
CA LEU A 62 -14.33 11.66 -30.02
C LEU A 62 -15.08 10.95 -31.16
N LEU A 63 -16.20 11.48 -31.64
CA LEU A 63 -16.97 10.86 -32.72
C LEU A 63 -16.16 10.79 -34.04
N VAL A 64 -15.39 11.83 -34.34
CA VAL A 64 -14.46 11.83 -35.48
C VAL A 64 -13.33 10.80 -35.31
N GLU A 65 -12.76 10.67 -34.11
CA GLU A 65 -11.72 9.67 -33.77
C GLU A 65 -12.25 8.23 -33.90
N LEU A 66 -13.48 7.98 -33.44
CA LEU A 66 -14.17 6.68 -33.58
C LEU A 66 -14.51 6.33 -35.04
N GLY A 67 -14.44 7.30 -35.96
CA GLY A 67 -14.64 7.09 -37.40
C GLY A 67 -16.02 7.47 -37.95
N TYR A 68 -16.91 8.08 -37.16
CA TYR A 68 -18.24 8.51 -37.65
C TYR A 68 -18.11 9.55 -38.77
N LYS A 69 -18.89 9.35 -39.85
CA LYS A 69 -18.89 10.22 -41.05
C LYS A 69 -20.11 11.12 -41.16
N GLU A 70 -21.09 10.93 -40.28
CA GLU A 70 -22.29 11.75 -40.19
C GLU A 70 -22.54 12.02 -38.70
N ILE A 71 -22.67 13.28 -38.32
CA ILE A 71 -22.79 13.69 -36.92
C ILE A 71 -23.85 14.78 -36.82
N GLU A 72 -24.90 14.57 -36.02
CA GLU A 72 -25.90 15.60 -35.75
C GLU A 72 -25.43 16.50 -34.61
N VAL A 73 -24.87 17.65 -34.98
CA VAL A 73 -24.09 18.50 -34.08
C VAL A 73 -24.95 19.44 -33.22
N SER A 74 -26.16 19.78 -33.66
CA SER A 74 -26.91 20.87 -33.03
C SER A 74 -28.39 20.98 -33.44
N PHE A 75 -29.16 21.70 -32.61
CA PHE A 75 -30.48 22.27 -32.95
C PHE A 75 -30.39 23.81 -32.95
N PRO A 76 -29.78 24.43 -33.97
CA PRO A 76 -29.22 25.79 -33.91
C PRO A 76 -30.28 26.90 -34.03
N SER A 77 -31.52 26.56 -34.41
CA SER A 77 -32.66 27.46 -34.32
C SER A 77 -33.29 27.54 -32.93
N ALA A 78 -33.08 26.53 -32.07
CA ALA A 78 -33.65 26.46 -30.72
C ALA A 78 -32.68 26.91 -29.61
N SER A 79 -31.36 26.81 -29.84
CA SER A 79 -30.31 27.17 -28.87
C SER A 79 -29.26 28.07 -29.51
N GLN A 80 -28.84 29.13 -28.80
CA GLN A 80 -27.76 30.02 -29.26
C GLN A 80 -26.39 29.32 -29.15
N ILE A 81 -26.17 28.54 -28.07
CA ILE A 81 -24.96 27.73 -27.90
C ILE A 81 -24.81 26.73 -29.05
N ASP A 82 -25.93 26.15 -29.50
CA ASP A 82 -25.98 25.22 -30.64
C ASP A 82 -25.68 25.91 -31.97
N TYR A 83 -26.17 27.15 -32.15
CA TYR A 83 -25.82 27.98 -33.31
C TYR A 83 -24.32 28.30 -33.31
N ASP A 84 -23.80 28.81 -32.21
CA ASP A 84 -22.41 29.27 -32.08
C ASP A 84 -21.41 28.11 -32.18
N PHE A 85 -21.75 26.94 -31.62
CA PHE A 85 -20.98 25.70 -31.82
C PHE A 85 -20.94 25.27 -33.29
N THR A 86 -22.07 25.36 -33.99
CA THR A 86 -22.13 25.05 -35.44
C THR A 86 -21.28 26.01 -36.26
N ARG A 87 -21.32 27.31 -35.94
CA ARG A 87 -20.42 28.31 -36.55
C ARG A 87 -18.95 27.99 -36.26
N HIS A 88 -18.61 27.69 -35.01
CA HIS A 88 -17.24 27.38 -34.60
C HIS A 88 -16.64 26.17 -35.34
N LEU A 89 -17.44 25.10 -35.57
CA LEU A 89 -17.00 23.95 -36.37
C LEU A 89 -16.69 24.31 -37.83
N ILE A 90 -17.43 25.24 -38.43
CA ILE A 90 -17.29 25.65 -39.84
C ILE A 90 -16.20 26.70 -40.02
N GLU A 91 -16.10 27.65 -39.10
CA GLU A 91 -15.21 28.82 -39.20
C GLU A 91 -13.78 28.52 -38.72
N THR A 92 -13.56 27.42 -38.00
CA THR A 92 -12.23 26.98 -37.55
C THR A 92 -11.55 26.07 -38.58
N PRO A 93 -10.46 26.51 -39.25
CA PRO A 93 -9.85 25.72 -40.32
C PRO A 93 -9.33 24.36 -39.85
N GLY A 94 -9.65 23.31 -40.59
CA GLY A 94 -9.18 21.95 -40.34
C GLY A 94 -9.87 21.20 -39.20
N LEU A 95 -10.88 21.79 -38.55
CA LEU A 95 -11.56 21.17 -37.40
C LEU A 95 -12.56 20.08 -37.80
N VAL A 96 -13.17 20.19 -38.98
CA VAL A 96 -14.07 19.20 -39.57
C VAL A 96 -13.37 18.52 -40.76
N PRO A 97 -13.21 17.19 -40.77
CA PRO A 97 -12.60 16.46 -41.88
C PRO A 97 -13.40 16.55 -43.19
N GLU A 98 -12.71 16.42 -44.33
CA GLU A 98 -13.31 16.50 -45.68
C GLU A 98 -14.37 15.41 -45.97
N ASP A 99 -14.38 14.32 -45.21
CA ASP A 99 -15.28 13.18 -45.35
C ASP A 99 -16.44 13.15 -44.35
N VAL A 100 -16.49 14.10 -43.40
CA VAL A 100 -17.54 14.21 -42.38
C VAL A 100 -18.65 15.16 -42.83
N TRP A 101 -19.90 14.73 -42.66
CA TRP A 101 -21.11 15.52 -42.84
C TRP A 101 -21.63 16.05 -41.49
N LEU A 102 -21.93 17.35 -41.43
CA LEU A 102 -22.59 17.96 -40.28
C LEU A 102 -24.12 17.93 -40.49
N GLN A 103 -24.86 17.22 -39.64
CA GLN A 103 -26.32 17.27 -39.63
C GLN A 103 -26.82 18.33 -38.64
N VAL A 104 -27.83 19.10 -39.06
CA VAL A 104 -28.53 20.08 -38.20
C VAL A 104 -30.04 19.96 -38.37
N ILE A 105 -30.75 19.94 -37.25
CA ILE A 105 -32.20 19.70 -37.20
C ILE A 105 -33.03 21.00 -37.17
N SER A 106 -34.21 20.98 -37.80
CA SER A 106 -35.25 21.99 -37.65
C SER A 106 -36.67 21.39 -37.70
N PRO A 107 -37.63 21.93 -36.94
CA PRO A 107 -39.04 21.63 -37.16
C PRO A 107 -39.54 22.30 -38.45
N CYS A 108 -40.69 21.86 -38.97
CA CYS A 108 -41.43 22.53 -40.04
C CYS A 108 -42.01 23.91 -39.61
N ARG A 109 -41.14 24.89 -39.29
CA ARG A 109 -41.47 26.27 -38.92
C ARG A 109 -40.56 27.25 -39.64
N GLU A 110 -41.14 28.18 -40.39
CA GLU A 110 -40.43 29.04 -41.34
C GLU A 110 -39.21 29.78 -40.77
N ASP A 111 -39.32 30.41 -39.59
CA ASP A 111 -38.20 31.14 -38.97
C ASP A 111 -37.09 30.22 -38.44
N PHE A 112 -37.47 29.01 -37.98
CA PHE A 112 -36.52 28.00 -37.50
C PHE A 112 -35.72 27.44 -38.68
N ILE A 113 -36.39 27.14 -39.79
CA ILE A 113 -35.76 26.67 -41.04
C ILE A 113 -34.74 27.71 -41.53
N LYS A 114 -35.14 28.99 -41.63
CA LYS A 114 -34.25 30.11 -42.02
C LYS A 114 -33.01 30.21 -41.13
N ARG A 115 -33.18 30.19 -39.80
CA ARG A 115 -32.05 30.26 -38.85
C ARG A 115 -31.17 29.01 -38.87
N THR A 116 -31.75 27.84 -39.10
CA THR A 116 -31.00 26.58 -39.20
C THR A 116 -30.12 26.58 -40.45
N ALA A 117 -30.64 27.05 -41.59
CA ALA A 117 -29.85 27.16 -42.82
C ALA A 117 -28.64 28.10 -42.63
N GLN A 118 -28.88 29.29 -42.07
CA GLN A 118 -27.83 30.27 -41.75
C GLN A 118 -26.70 29.71 -40.87
N SER A 119 -27.01 28.79 -39.95
CA SER A 119 -25.99 28.17 -39.09
C SER A 119 -24.95 27.34 -39.86
N VAL A 120 -25.33 26.72 -40.99
CA VAL A 120 -24.48 25.81 -41.77
C VAL A 120 -23.91 26.40 -43.07
N TYR A 121 -24.17 27.67 -43.37
CA TYR A 121 -23.57 28.33 -44.54
C TYR A 121 -22.03 28.36 -44.46
N GLY A 122 -21.37 27.94 -45.54
CA GLY A 122 -19.91 27.75 -45.59
C GLY A 122 -19.42 26.39 -45.11
N ALA A 123 -20.28 25.49 -44.62
CA ALA A 123 -19.92 24.09 -44.43
C ALA A 123 -19.53 23.44 -45.76
N LYS A 124 -18.63 22.45 -45.75
CA LYS A 124 -18.28 21.70 -46.97
C LYS A 124 -19.32 20.64 -47.32
N LYS A 125 -19.88 20.00 -46.29
CA LYS A 125 -20.87 18.92 -46.34
C LYS A 125 -21.87 19.12 -45.21
N ALA A 126 -23.14 19.25 -45.54
CA ALA A 126 -24.20 19.45 -44.57
C ALA A 126 -25.42 18.58 -44.90
N ILE A 127 -25.97 17.91 -43.88
CA ILE A 127 -27.28 17.27 -43.94
C ILE A 127 -28.29 18.21 -43.30
N PHE A 128 -29.26 18.68 -44.07
CA PHE A 128 -30.31 19.54 -43.56
C PHE A 128 -31.51 18.68 -43.16
N HIS A 129 -31.72 18.49 -41.85
CA HIS A 129 -32.74 17.60 -41.30
C HIS A 129 -34.00 18.41 -40.93
N LEU A 130 -35.13 18.13 -41.59
CA LEU A 130 -36.45 18.60 -41.14
C LEU A 130 -37.27 17.48 -40.49
N TYR A 131 -38.03 17.82 -39.44
CA TYR A 131 -39.01 16.90 -38.86
C TYR A 131 -40.40 17.52 -38.71
N LEU A 132 -41.40 16.64 -38.77
CA LEU A 132 -42.79 16.93 -38.43
C LEU A 132 -43.38 15.74 -37.67
N ALA A 133 -44.09 15.99 -36.59
CA ALA A 133 -44.84 14.95 -35.87
C ALA A 133 -46.07 14.52 -36.68
N THR A 134 -46.23 13.22 -36.89
CA THR A 134 -47.19 12.68 -37.88
C THR A 134 -48.37 11.92 -37.29
N SER A 135 -48.27 11.48 -36.03
CA SER A 135 -49.26 10.64 -35.35
C SER A 135 -50.63 11.30 -35.15
N GLU A 136 -51.69 10.49 -35.11
CA GLU A 136 -53.06 10.97 -34.85
C GLU A 136 -53.13 11.72 -33.50
N CYS A 137 -52.36 11.28 -32.51
CA CYS A 137 -52.21 11.93 -31.22
C CYS A 137 -51.70 13.37 -31.33
N PHE A 138 -50.57 13.58 -32.02
CA PHE A 138 -50.00 14.93 -32.20
C PHE A 138 -50.90 15.82 -33.05
N ARG A 139 -51.44 15.32 -34.16
CA ARG A 139 -52.36 16.08 -35.01
C ARG A 139 -53.58 16.61 -34.24
N ARG A 140 -54.19 15.77 -33.39
CA ARG A 140 -55.38 16.14 -32.59
C ARG A 140 -55.07 16.98 -31.36
N VAL A 141 -54.00 16.68 -30.62
CA VAL A 141 -53.73 17.25 -29.29
C VAL A 141 -52.74 18.42 -29.33
N VAL A 142 -51.75 18.37 -30.23
CA VAL A 142 -50.66 19.36 -30.31
C VAL A 142 -50.90 20.36 -31.45
N PHE A 143 -51.34 19.89 -32.61
CA PHE A 143 -51.62 20.72 -33.78
C PHE A 143 -53.10 21.10 -33.95
N SER A 144 -53.81 21.27 -32.83
CA SER A 144 -55.19 21.82 -32.81
C SER A 144 -56.23 21.11 -33.69
N ASN A 145 -56.02 19.83 -34.02
CA ASN A 145 -56.81 19.01 -34.96
C ASN A 145 -56.57 19.29 -36.46
N MET A 146 -55.36 19.69 -36.85
CA MET A 146 -54.94 19.65 -38.25
C MET A 146 -55.15 18.25 -38.86
N THR A 147 -55.62 18.23 -40.10
CA THR A 147 -55.80 17.02 -40.92
C THR A 147 -54.46 16.48 -41.44
N GLU A 148 -54.49 15.27 -42.01
CA GLU A 148 -53.33 14.68 -42.70
C GLU A 148 -52.85 15.53 -43.87
N ASP A 149 -53.78 16.13 -44.61
CA ASP A 149 -53.46 16.88 -45.83
C ASP A 149 -52.91 18.26 -45.50
N GLU A 150 -53.42 18.95 -44.47
CA GLU A 150 -52.82 20.20 -43.95
C GLU A 150 -51.40 19.99 -43.38
N THR A 151 -51.15 18.85 -42.74
CA THR A 151 -49.81 18.51 -42.25
C THR A 151 -48.86 18.07 -43.37
N LEU A 152 -49.37 17.45 -44.43
CA LEU A 152 -48.62 17.18 -45.67
C LEU A 152 -48.28 18.47 -46.42
N GLU A 153 -49.22 19.41 -46.57
CA GLU A 153 -48.94 20.74 -47.16
C GLU A 153 -47.88 21.52 -46.37
N LEU A 154 -47.92 21.44 -45.03
CA LEU A 154 -46.89 22.04 -44.17
C LEU A 154 -45.51 21.43 -44.40
N ALA A 155 -45.41 20.10 -44.54
CA ALA A 155 -44.16 19.40 -44.86
C ALA A 155 -43.63 19.81 -46.24
N VAL A 156 -44.50 19.84 -47.27
CA VAL A 156 -44.18 20.28 -48.64
C VAL A 156 -43.70 21.74 -48.67
N LYS A 157 -44.42 22.67 -48.01
CA LYS A 157 -44.01 24.09 -47.92
C LYS A 157 -42.64 24.22 -47.24
N SER A 158 -42.42 23.50 -46.15
CA SER A 158 -41.17 23.54 -45.38
C SER A 158 -40.00 22.96 -46.16
N THR A 159 -40.23 21.88 -46.92
CA THR A 159 -39.23 21.27 -47.82
C THR A 159 -38.83 22.23 -48.94
N LYS A 160 -39.79 22.86 -49.61
CA LYS A 160 -39.52 23.87 -50.66
C LYS A 160 -38.76 25.08 -50.12
N LEU A 161 -39.05 25.52 -48.90
CA LEU A 161 -38.28 26.57 -48.22
C LEU A 161 -36.84 26.12 -47.94
N ALA A 162 -36.64 24.95 -47.33
CA ALA A 162 -35.31 24.40 -47.05
C ALA A 162 -34.46 24.29 -48.33
N ARG A 163 -35.05 23.78 -49.41
CA ARG A 163 -34.44 23.69 -50.74
C ARG A 163 -34.00 25.06 -51.28
N SER A 164 -34.88 26.07 -51.23
CA SER A 164 -34.57 27.44 -51.67
C SER A 164 -33.43 28.12 -50.89
N LEU A 165 -33.21 27.70 -49.64
CA LEU A 165 -32.14 28.18 -48.76
C LEU A 165 -30.86 27.35 -48.86
N THR A 166 -30.88 26.22 -49.57
CA THR A 166 -29.76 25.26 -49.69
C THR A 166 -29.40 25.03 -51.16
N LYS A 167 -29.79 23.90 -51.76
CA LYS A 167 -29.30 23.49 -53.10
C LYS A 167 -29.71 24.41 -54.25
N ASP A 168 -30.83 25.13 -54.13
CA ASP A 168 -31.31 26.08 -55.16
C ASP A 168 -30.82 27.52 -54.91
N SER A 169 -30.12 27.77 -53.80
CA SER A 169 -29.63 29.10 -53.42
C SER A 169 -28.63 29.65 -54.43
N GLN A 170 -28.58 30.98 -54.59
CA GLN A 170 -27.65 31.66 -55.48
C GLN A 170 -26.46 32.32 -54.76
N ASP A 171 -26.39 32.23 -53.43
CA ASP A 171 -25.22 32.66 -52.65
C ASP A 171 -24.03 31.72 -52.92
N PRO A 172 -22.86 32.21 -53.37
CA PRO A 172 -21.68 31.39 -53.62
C PRO A 172 -21.23 30.54 -52.41
N ASN A 173 -21.40 31.04 -51.19
CA ASN A 173 -21.02 30.35 -49.94
C ASN A 173 -21.97 29.20 -49.60
N VAL A 174 -23.20 29.23 -50.12
CA VAL A 174 -24.21 28.17 -49.98
C VAL A 174 -24.09 27.17 -51.14
N ARG A 175 -23.76 27.65 -52.35
CA ARG A 175 -23.49 26.79 -53.53
C ARG A 175 -22.18 25.99 -53.45
N ALA A 176 -21.24 26.40 -52.59
CA ALA A 176 -20.01 25.65 -52.32
C ALA A 176 -20.24 24.43 -51.41
N THR A 177 -21.32 24.42 -50.63
CA THR A 177 -21.68 23.32 -49.72
C THR A 177 -22.30 22.16 -50.50
N GLN A 178 -21.84 20.93 -50.23
CA GLN A 178 -22.55 19.72 -50.63
C GLN A 178 -23.73 19.52 -49.67
N TRP A 179 -24.96 19.57 -50.21
CA TRP A 179 -26.21 19.43 -49.45
C TRP A 179 -26.82 18.04 -49.63
N GLN A 180 -26.96 17.30 -48.55
CA GLN A 180 -27.93 16.21 -48.46
C GLN A 180 -29.11 16.68 -47.59
N TYR A 181 -30.27 16.06 -47.75
CA TYR A 181 -31.51 16.42 -47.04
C TYR A 181 -32.08 15.20 -46.35
N GLU A 182 -32.55 15.39 -45.12
CA GLU A 182 -33.25 14.40 -44.35
C GLU A 182 -34.65 14.91 -43.99
N PHE A 183 -35.65 14.04 -44.14
CA PHE A 183 -36.98 14.27 -43.60
C PHE A 183 -37.38 13.17 -42.62
N THR A 184 -37.72 13.60 -41.40
CA THR A 184 -38.16 12.74 -40.30
C THR A 184 -39.66 12.83 -40.12
N THR A 185 -40.34 11.69 -40.26
CA THR A 185 -41.72 11.54 -39.81
C THR A 185 -41.72 11.19 -38.33
N GLU A 186 -41.69 12.22 -37.48
CA GLU A 186 -41.70 12.03 -36.03
C GLU A 186 -43.01 11.33 -35.62
N THR A 187 -42.92 10.48 -34.59
CA THR A 187 -43.99 9.53 -34.17
C THR A 187 -44.47 8.57 -35.28
N PHE A 188 -43.61 8.24 -36.24
CA PHE A 188 -43.82 7.20 -37.26
C PHE A 188 -44.43 5.91 -36.71
N SER A 189 -43.93 5.42 -35.56
CA SER A 189 -44.39 4.17 -34.95
C SER A 189 -45.88 4.15 -34.57
N ASP A 190 -46.52 5.30 -34.36
CA ASP A 190 -47.96 5.46 -34.06
C ASP A 190 -48.79 5.91 -35.29
N THR A 191 -48.18 6.05 -36.46
CA THR A 191 -48.80 6.68 -37.63
C THR A 191 -49.24 5.67 -38.68
N SER A 192 -50.34 5.98 -39.39
CA SER A 192 -50.81 5.20 -40.54
C SER A 192 -49.74 5.18 -41.65
N LEU A 193 -49.27 3.99 -42.04
CA LEU A 193 -48.23 3.85 -43.07
C LEU A 193 -48.66 4.40 -44.42
N ASP A 194 -49.93 4.27 -44.78
CA ASP A 194 -50.45 4.82 -46.05
C ASP A 194 -50.36 6.36 -46.06
N TYR A 195 -50.54 7.02 -44.91
CA TYR A 195 -50.30 8.45 -44.77
C TYR A 195 -48.81 8.80 -44.82
N ILE A 196 -47.95 8.04 -44.13
CA ILE A 196 -46.51 8.21 -44.18
C ILE A 196 -45.98 8.11 -45.62
N ILE A 197 -46.46 7.14 -46.40
CA ILE A 197 -46.07 6.96 -47.81
C ILE A 197 -46.56 8.16 -48.67
N ARG A 198 -47.80 8.64 -48.48
CA ARG A 198 -48.28 9.86 -49.15
C ARG A 198 -47.39 11.07 -48.84
N LEU A 199 -47.05 11.27 -47.56
CA LEU A 199 -46.29 12.42 -47.09
C LEU A 199 -44.82 12.35 -47.53
N CYS A 200 -44.16 11.20 -47.41
CA CYS A 200 -42.78 11.02 -47.87
C CYS A 200 -42.68 11.19 -49.39
N ASN A 201 -43.62 10.67 -50.19
CA ASN A 201 -43.65 10.95 -51.63
C ASN A 201 -43.79 12.47 -51.91
N ALA A 202 -44.74 13.16 -51.27
CA ALA A 202 -44.91 14.61 -51.46
C ALA A 202 -43.68 15.44 -51.02
N VAL A 203 -42.95 15.00 -49.99
CA VAL A 203 -41.67 15.60 -49.56
C VAL A 203 -40.55 15.31 -50.56
N LYS A 204 -40.44 14.08 -51.08
CA LYS A 204 -39.49 13.73 -52.15
C LYS A 204 -39.70 14.62 -53.37
N ASP A 205 -40.95 14.75 -53.83
CA ASP A 205 -41.34 15.57 -54.98
C ASP A 205 -41.10 17.07 -54.74
N ALA A 206 -41.13 17.53 -53.47
CA ALA A 206 -40.78 18.88 -53.08
C ALA A 206 -39.25 19.12 -53.06
N TRP A 207 -38.46 18.12 -52.68
CA TRP A 207 -37.01 18.20 -52.61
C TRP A 207 -36.34 18.00 -53.98
N GLU A 208 -36.86 17.12 -54.83
CA GLU A 208 -36.20 16.63 -56.06
C GLU A 208 -34.78 16.05 -55.78
N PRO A 209 -34.67 14.86 -55.14
CA PRO A 209 -33.40 14.12 -55.04
C PRO A 209 -32.97 13.52 -56.39
N THR A 210 -31.73 13.05 -56.48
CA THR A 210 -31.22 12.25 -57.61
C THR A 210 -30.64 10.92 -57.10
N ALA A 211 -30.27 9.99 -57.99
CA ALA A 211 -29.67 8.71 -57.59
C ALA A 211 -28.27 8.90 -56.94
N GLU A 212 -27.56 9.97 -57.30
CA GLU A 212 -26.26 10.36 -56.75
C GLU A 212 -26.40 11.16 -55.44
N ASN A 213 -27.52 11.85 -55.24
CA ASN A 213 -27.85 12.59 -54.02
C ASN A 213 -29.29 12.29 -53.56
N PRO A 214 -29.54 11.07 -53.04
CA PRO A 214 -30.85 10.64 -52.57
C PRO A 214 -31.30 11.36 -51.29
N ILE A 215 -32.61 11.45 -51.08
CA ILE A 215 -33.21 11.95 -49.84
C ILE A 215 -33.09 10.90 -48.72
N ILE A 216 -32.76 11.32 -47.50
CA ILE A 216 -32.86 10.43 -46.34
C ILE A 216 -34.29 10.53 -45.79
N PHE A 217 -34.99 9.40 -45.67
CA PHE A 217 -36.20 9.29 -44.86
C PHE A 217 -35.87 8.57 -43.56
N ASN A 218 -36.13 9.27 -42.46
CA ASN A 218 -35.91 8.77 -41.11
C ASN A 218 -37.26 8.47 -40.46
N LEU A 219 -37.41 7.23 -39.97
CA LEU A 219 -38.67 6.64 -39.55
C LEU A 219 -38.62 6.26 -38.05
N PRO A 220 -38.51 7.25 -37.14
CA PRO A 220 -38.16 7.01 -35.75
C PRO A 220 -39.26 6.28 -34.97
N ALA A 221 -38.84 5.31 -34.17
CA ALA A 221 -39.63 4.80 -33.05
C ALA A 221 -39.59 5.80 -31.86
N THR A 222 -40.05 7.05 -32.08
CA THR A 222 -40.04 8.16 -31.10
C THR A 222 -40.61 7.75 -29.73
N VAL A 223 -41.57 6.82 -29.76
CA VAL A 223 -41.87 5.89 -28.66
C VAL A 223 -41.87 4.47 -29.24
N GLU A 224 -41.23 3.52 -28.55
CA GLU A 224 -41.36 2.09 -28.84
C GLU A 224 -42.74 1.61 -28.34
N LEU A 225 -43.66 1.36 -29.27
CA LEU A 225 -45.06 1.03 -28.98
C LEU A 225 -45.41 -0.45 -29.15
N SER A 226 -44.51 -1.25 -29.73
CA SER A 226 -44.72 -2.66 -30.03
C SER A 226 -43.39 -3.41 -30.15
N THR A 227 -43.43 -4.73 -30.33
CA THR A 227 -42.22 -5.56 -30.45
C THR A 227 -41.47 -5.28 -31.76
N PRO A 228 -40.12 -5.41 -31.79
CA PRO A 228 -39.30 -4.97 -32.92
C PRO A 228 -39.62 -5.67 -34.25
N ASN A 229 -40.22 -6.86 -34.23
CA ASN A 229 -40.69 -7.54 -35.44
C ASN A 229 -41.86 -6.80 -36.14
N ILE A 230 -42.65 -6.01 -35.42
CA ILE A 230 -43.73 -5.18 -35.99
C ILE A 230 -43.14 -3.89 -36.57
N TYR A 231 -42.09 -3.34 -35.95
CA TYR A 231 -41.32 -2.23 -36.53
C TYR A 231 -40.56 -2.68 -37.79
N ALA A 232 -40.01 -3.91 -37.81
CA ALA A 232 -39.43 -4.48 -39.03
C ALA A 232 -40.49 -4.65 -40.15
N ASP A 233 -41.72 -5.08 -39.83
CA ASP A 233 -42.83 -5.07 -40.79
C ASP A 233 -43.23 -3.64 -41.24
N GLN A 234 -43.14 -2.62 -40.36
CA GLN A 234 -43.34 -1.20 -40.72
C GLN A 234 -42.29 -0.72 -41.74
N ILE A 235 -41.00 -1.00 -41.47
CA ILE A 235 -39.89 -0.61 -42.34
C ILE A 235 -39.92 -1.36 -43.68
N GLU A 236 -40.20 -2.68 -43.68
CA GLU A 236 -40.30 -3.44 -44.92
C GLU A 236 -41.52 -3.00 -45.77
N TYR A 237 -42.68 -2.76 -45.16
CA TYR A 237 -43.85 -2.22 -45.87
C TYR A 237 -43.56 -0.84 -46.48
N PHE A 238 -42.89 0.06 -45.75
CA PHE A 238 -42.48 1.35 -46.32
C PHE A 238 -41.51 1.16 -47.49
N CYS A 239 -40.46 0.36 -47.32
CA CYS A 239 -39.45 0.11 -48.36
C CYS A 239 -40.02 -0.48 -49.65
N ARG A 240 -41.10 -1.27 -49.55
CA ARG A 240 -41.81 -1.86 -50.71
C ARG A 240 -42.76 -0.89 -51.42
N ASN A 241 -43.22 0.19 -50.76
CA ASN A 241 -44.31 1.05 -51.25
C ASN A 241 -43.93 2.52 -51.49
N ILE A 242 -42.76 2.99 -51.02
CA ILE A 242 -42.24 4.31 -51.39
C ILE A 242 -41.81 4.31 -52.87
N SER A 243 -42.22 5.32 -53.65
CA SER A 243 -41.94 5.33 -55.09
C SER A 243 -40.51 5.78 -55.38
N GLU A 244 -39.90 5.24 -56.45
CA GLU A 244 -38.52 5.54 -56.86
C GLU A 244 -37.52 5.34 -55.71
N ARG A 245 -37.60 4.15 -55.07
CA ARG A 245 -36.85 3.76 -53.86
C ARG A 245 -35.33 3.99 -53.93
N GLU A 246 -34.76 4.01 -55.12
CA GLU A 246 -33.34 4.31 -55.42
C GLU A 246 -32.96 5.78 -55.18
N LEU A 247 -33.92 6.70 -55.25
CA LEU A 247 -33.75 8.13 -54.92
C LEU A 247 -33.87 8.41 -53.41
N ALA A 248 -34.04 7.38 -52.59
CA ALA A 248 -34.26 7.46 -51.14
C ALA A 248 -33.30 6.56 -50.35
N GLN A 249 -33.04 6.92 -49.11
CA GLN A 249 -32.22 6.16 -48.15
C GLN A 249 -32.93 6.10 -46.80
N MET A 250 -32.91 4.93 -46.16
CA MET A 250 -33.75 4.65 -45.00
C MET A 250 -32.96 4.52 -43.70
N ALA A 251 -33.22 5.41 -42.75
CA ALA A 251 -32.81 5.17 -41.37
C ALA A 251 -33.61 3.98 -40.80
N GLY A 252 -32.90 2.99 -40.26
CA GLY A 252 -33.44 1.69 -39.88
C GLY A 252 -33.21 0.56 -40.90
N ALA A 253 -32.64 0.83 -42.08
CA ALA A 253 -32.28 -0.22 -43.06
C ALA A 253 -30.96 0.03 -43.81
N ASP A 254 -30.78 1.20 -44.43
CA ASP A 254 -29.54 1.58 -45.14
C ASP A 254 -28.57 2.37 -44.23
N ARG A 255 -29.15 3.05 -43.24
CA ARG A 255 -28.51 3.99 -42.31
C ARG A 255 -29.05 3.74 -40.91
N ILE A 256 -28.30 4.07 -39.86
CA ILE A 256 -28.76 4.01 -38.47
C ILE A 256 -28.33 5.29 -37.76
N GLU A 257 -29.28 5.92 -37.07
CA GLU A 257 -29.03 7.00 -36.11
C GLU A 257 -29.05 6.43 -34.68
N GLY A 258 -28.24 6.99 -33.80
CA GLY A 258 -28.26 6.66 -32.38
C GLY A 258 -27.21 7.41 -31.57
N CYS A 259 -26.93 6.94 -30.35
CA CYS A 259 -25.90 7.51 -29.49
C CYS A 259 -24.94 6.43 -28.97
N LEU A 260 -23.77 6.86 -28.49
CA LEU A 260 -22.87 6.00 -27.72
C LEU A 260 -23.54 5.56 -26.41
N PHE A 261 -23.47 4.27 -26.11
CA PHE A 261 -24.07 3.62 -24.93
C PHE A 261 -25.58 3.85 -24.76
N GLY A 262 -26.27 4.22 -25.85
CA GLY A 262 -27.72 4.45 -25.87
C GLY A 262 -28.16 5.70 -25.12
N ASN A 263 -27.35 6.76 -25.05
CA ASN A 263 -27.81 8.03 -24.49
C ASN A 263 -28.97 8.64 -25.31
N GLY A 264 -29.82 9.47 -24.69
CA GLY A 264 -30.97 10.09 -25.35
C GLY A 264 -32.20 10.20 -24.44
N GLU A 265 -33.28 10.73 -25.02
CA GLU A 265 -34.52 11.02 -24.31
C GLU A 265 -35.15 9.78 -23.62
N ARG A 266 -35.49 9.93 -22.34
CA ARG A 266 -36.27 9.00 -21.48
C ARG A 266 -35.63 7.62 -21.27
N THR A 267 -35.62 6.79 -22.32
CA THR A 267 -35.05 5.44 -22.36
C THR A 267 -33.74 5.37 -23.13
N GLY A 268 -33.41 6.45 -23.86
CA GLY A 268 -32.24 6.50 -24.73
C GLY A 268 -32.56 6.24 -26.20
N ASN A 269 -31.59 6.58 -27.07
CA ASN A 269 -31.56 6.09 -28.45
C ASN A 269 -31.02 4.66 -28.50
N VAL A 270 -31.03 4.05 -29.69
CA VAL A 270 -30.31 2.79 -29.90
C VAL A 270 -28.81 2.98 -29.66
N ASP A 271 -28.19 2.02 -28.98
CA ASP A 271 -26.75 2.06 -28.68
C ASP A 271 -25.92 1.68 -29.90
N LEU A 272 -25.25 2.67 -30.48
CA LEU A 272 -24.36 2.48 -31.64
C LEU A 272 -23.16 1.58 -31.32
N VAL A 273 -22.70 1.53 -30.06
CA VAL A 273 -21.59 0.65 -29.66
C VAL A 273 -22.04 -0.81 -29.67
N THR A 274 -23.22 -1.08 -29.11
CA THR A 274 -23.86 -2.41 -29.20
C THR A 274 -24.08 -2.82 -30.66
N LEU A 275 -24.61 -1.94 -31.52
CA LEU A 275 -24.85 -2.28 -32.93
C LEU A 275 -23.55 -2.53 -33.72
N ALA A 276 -22.53 -1.69 -33.54
CA ALA A 276 -21.24 -1.86 -34.20
C ALA A 276 -20.53 -3.15 -33.80
N LEU A 277 -20.52 -3.50 -32.51
CA LEU A 277 -19.88 -4.72 -32.01
C LEU A 277 -20.73 -5.99 -32.21
N ASN A 278 -22.05 -5.85 -32.39
CA ASN A 278 -22.86 -6.93 -32.93
C ASN A 278 -22.43 -7.30 -34.36
N LEU A 279 -22.12 -6.32 -35.23
CA LEU A 279 -21.56 -6.64 -36.56
C LEU A 279 -20.16 -7.27 -36.46
N TYR A 280 -19.30 -6.70 -35.60
CA TYR A 280 -17.94 -7.19 -35.38
C TYR A 280 -17.92 -8.68 -34.96
N THR A 281 -18.78 -9.08 -34.03
CA THR A 281 -18.91 -10.48 -33.58
C THR A 281 -19.52 -11.42 -34.62
N GLN A 282 -20.14 -10.91 -35.68
CA GLN A 282 -20.54 -11.69 -36.87
C GLN A 282 -19.48 -11.67 -38.00
N GLY A 283 -18.29 -11.12 -37.75
CA GLY A 283 -17.20 -11.02 -38.73
C GLY A 283 -17.34 -9.88 -39.74
N ILE A 284 -18.23 -8.91 -39.49
CA ILE A 284 -18.46 -7.74 -40.35
C ILE A 284 -17.81 -6.53 -39.66
N SER A 285 -16.77 -5.96 -40.26
CA SER A 285 -16.15 -4.75 -39.72
C SER A 285 -17.16 -3.58 -39.74
N PRO A 286 -17.43 -2.92 -38.60
CA PRO A 286 -18.38 -1.81 -38.54
C PRO A 286 -17.82 -0.49 -39.08
N GLY A 287 -16.56 -0.43 -39.51
CA GLY A 287 -15.91 0.81 -39.96
C GLY A 287 -15.68 1.85 -38.84
N LEU A 288 -15.86 1.45 -37.58
CA LEU A 288 -15.70 2.27 -36.37
C LEU A 288 -14.67 1.62 -35.45
N ASP A 289 -13.82 2.43 -34.80
CA ASP A 289 -12.77 1.95 -33.89
C ASP A 289 -13.23 1.96 -32.43
N PHE A 290 -13.35 0.78 -31.81
CA PHE A 290 -13.63 0.61 -30.38
C PHE A 290 -12.48 -0.08 -29.61
N SER A 291 -11.27 -0.11 -30.18
CA SER A 291 -10.06 -0.75 -29.61
C SER A 291 -9.64 -0.22 -28.24
N ASN A 292 -10.14 0.94 -27.82
CA ASN A 292 -9.96 1.48 -26.48
C ASN A 292 -11.31 1.87 -25.85
N MET A 293 -12.18 0.88 -25.63
CA MET A 293 -13.49 1.05 -24.99
C MET A 293 -13.41 1.81 -23.65
N SER A 294 -12.32 1.63 -22.91
CA SER A 294 -12.07 2.33 -21.65
C SER A 294 -11.97 3.86 -21.82
N LYS A 295 -11.31 4.34 -22.89
CA LYS A 295 -11.29 5.77 -23.25
C LYS A 295 -12.69 6.27 -23.63
N VAL A 296 -13.44 5.50 -24.41
CA VAL A 296 -14.79 5.87 -24.87
C VAL A 296 -15.74 6.00 -23.67
N ILE A 297 -15.82 4.99 -22.80
CA ILE A 297 -16.63 5.02 -21.57
C ILE A 297 -16.24 6.24 -20.73
N SER A 298 -14.96 6.38 -20.37
CA SER A 298 -14.54 7.49 -19.49
C SER A 298 -14.84 8.87 -20.06
N THR A 299 -14.76 9.05 -21.39
CA THR A 299 -15.07 10.34 -22.04
C THR A 299 -16.58 10.60 -22.10
N VAL A 300 -17.40 9.60 -22.42
CA VAL A 300 -18.86 9.75 -22.44
C VAL A 300 -19.42 9.95 -21.03
N GLU A 301 -18.96 9.18 -20.03
CA GLU A 301 -19.34 9.37 -18.62
C GLU A 301 -18.90 10.74 -18.08
N GLU A 302 -17.68 11.19 -18.41
CA GLU A 302 -17.18 12.50 -18.00
C GLU A 302 -17.98 13.65 -18.63
N LEU A 303 -18.39 13.55 -19.89
CA LEU A 303 -19.14 14.61 -20.57
C LEU A 303 -20.62 14.60 -20.18
N THR A 304 -21.32 13.47 -20.34
CA THR A 304 -22.77 13.34 -20.07
C THR A 304 -23.14 13.40 -18.58
N LYS A 305 -22.19 13.08 -17.69
CA LYS A 305 -22.42 12.78 -16.26
C LYS A 305 -23.34 11.57 -16.01
N ILE A 306 -23.64 10.77 -17.03
CA ILE A 306 -24.43 9.54 -16.95
C ILE A 306 -23.48 8.34 -16.99
N SER A 307 -23.56 7.47 -15.98
CA SER A 307 -22.73 6.26 -15.92
C SER A 307 -23.21 5.18 -16.91
N VAL A 308 -22.30 4.57 -17.65
CA VAL A 308 -22.58 3.41 -18.49
C VAL A 308 -23.01 2.25 -17.59
N HIS A 309 -24.19 1.68 -17.84
CA HIS A 309 -24.75 0.66 -16.97
C HIS A 309 -23.81 -0.55 -16.86
N ALA A 310 -23.65 -1.09 -15.64
CA ALA A 310 -22.74 -2.20 -15.36
C ALA A 310 -23.00 -3.49 -16.16
N ARG A 311 -24.13 -3.59 -16.88
CA ARG A 311 -24.48 -4.67 -17.82
C ARG A 311 -24.73 -4.22 -19.26
N ALA A 312 -24.32 -3.00 -19.64
CA ALA A 312 -24.33 -2.58 -21.05
C ALA A 312 -23.51 -3.58 -21.89
N PRO A 313 -23.98 -4.02 -23.06
CA PRO A 313 -23.22 -4.94 -23.92
C PRO A 313 -21.85 -4.34 -24.26
N TYR A 314 -20.81 -5.19 -24.28
CA TYR A 314 -19.41 -4.86 -24.60
C TYR A 314 -18.70 -3.85 -23.66
N ALA A 315 -19.40 -2.84 -23.14
CA ALA A 315 -18.85 -1.74 -22.36
C ALA A 315 -19.03 -1.90 -20.85
N GLY A 316 -20.13 -2.50 -20.40
CA GLY A 316 -20.49 -2.56 -18.98
C GLY A 316 -19.42 -3.22 -18.11
N GLN A 317 -19.36 -2.84 -16.83
CA GLN A 317 -18.39 -3.39 -15.87
C GLN A 317 -18.38 -4.92 -15.86
N PHE A 318 -19.55 -5.56 -15.99
CA PHE A 318 -19.70 -7.02 -15.93
C PHE A 318 -19.76 -7.71 -17.30
N ALA A 319 -19.53 -7.00 -18.41
CA ALA A 319 -19.63 -7.56 -19.77
C ALA A 319 -18.64 -8.72 -20.03
N PHE A 320 -17.47 -8.69 -19.37
CA PHE A 320 -16.41 -9.69 -19.48
C PHE A 320 -16.15 -10.43 -18.15
N CYS A 321 -17.14 -10.48 -17.26
CA CYS A 321 -16.97 -11.03 -15.90
C CYS A 321 -17.67 -12.39 -15.71
N ALA A 322 -16.89 -13.45 -15.43
CA ALA A 322 -17.45 -14.76 -15.08
C ALA A 322 -17.61 -14.91 -13.55
N PHE A 323 -18.86 -15.02 -13.09
CA PHE A 323 -19.19 -15.23 -11.67
C PHE A 323 -19.32 -16.72 -11.26
N SER A 324 -19.61 -17.62 -12.21
CA SER A 324 -19.74 -19.06 -11.94
C SER A 324 -18.39 -19.77 -12.09
N GLY A 325 -18.04 -20.63 -11.13
CA GLY A 325 -16.83 -21.45 -11.19
C GLY A 325 -16.79 -22.40 -12.39
N SER A 326 -17.94 -22.90 -12.87
CA SER A 326 -18.01 -23.72 -14.08
C SER A 326 -17.71 -22.91 -15.35
N HIS A 327 -18.14 -21.64 -15.41
CA HIS A 327 -17.85 -20.75 -16.53
C HIS A 327 -16.37 -20.36 -16.53
N GLN A 328 -15.80 -20.11 -15.34
CA GLN A 328 -14.37 -19.81 -15.16
C GLN A 328 -13.47 -20.97 -15.62
N ASP A 329 -13.85 -22.22 -15.32
CA ASP A 329 -13.12 -23.42 -15.78
C ASP A 329 -13.23 -23.63 -17.30
N ALA A 330 -14.41 -23.42 -17.89
CA ALA A 330 -14.61 -23.50 -19.34
C ALA A 330 -13.82 -22.42 -20.10
N ILE A 331 -13.86 -21.17 -19.63
CA ILE A 331 -13.07 -20.07 -20.21
C ILE A 331 -11.57 -20.36 -20.11
N LYS A 332 -11.10 -20.87 -18.97
CA LYS A 332 -9.70 -21.29 -18.80
C LYS A 332 -9.30 -22.36 -19.83
N LYS A 333 -10.15 -23.37 -20.05
CA LYS A 333 -9.92 -24.41 -21.07
C LYS A 333 -9.88 -23.83 -22.49
N GLY A 334 -10.73 -22.85 -22.80
CA GLY A 334 -10.68 -22.13 -24.08
C GLY A 334 -9.36 -21.39 -24.31
N PHE A 335 -8.87 -20.64 -23.32
CA PHE A 335 -7.55 -20.00 -23.42
C PHE A 335 -6.41 -21.02 -23.57
N GLN A 336 -6.42 -22.10 -22.78
CA GLN A 336 -5.45 -23.20 -22.91
C GLN A 336 -5.53 -23.94 -24.26
N SER A 337 -6.65 -23.84 -24.99
CA SER A 337 -6.78 -24.35 -26.35
C SER A 337 -6.09 -23.42 -27.35
N ARG A 338 -6.32 -22.10 -27.27
CA ARG A 338 -5.59 -21.11 -28.11
C ARG A 338 -4.08 -21.11 -27.87
N GLU A 339 -3.63 -21.32 -26.63
CA GLU A 339 -2.19 -21.44 -26.31
C GLU A 339 -1.53 -22.65 -27.00
N LYS A 340 -2.27 -23.73 -27.24
CA LYS A 340 -1.80 -24.93 -27.95
C LYS A 340 -1.94 -24.83 -29.47
N HIS A 341 -2.90 -24.04 -29.92
CA HIS A 341 -3.29 -23.90 -31.32
C HIS A 341 -3.24 -22.43 -31.77
N PRO A 342 -2.06 -21.77 -31.73
CA PRO A 342 -1.91 -20.37 -32.15
C PRO A 342 -2.20 -20.15 -33.65
N GLU A 343 -2.24 -21.22 -34.46
CA GLU A 343 -2.68 -21.20 -35.86
C GLU A 343 -4.19 -20.95 -36.04
N ASN A 344 -5.00 -21.10 -34.99
CA ASN A 344 -6.43 -20.80 -35.04
C ASN A 344 -6.69 -19.30 -34.83
N GLU A 345 -6.75 -18.55 -35.94
CA GLU A 345 -7.09 -17.13 -35.96
C GLU A 345 -8.50 -16.81 -35.42
N ARG A 346 -9.45 -17.76 -35.51
CA ARG A 346 -10.84 -17.56 -35.06
C ARG A 346 -10.96 -17.60 -33.54
N TRP A 347 -11.66 -16.61 -32.98
CA TRP A 347 -12.05 -16.61 -31.57
C TRP A 347 -13.07 -17.72 -31.27
N VAL A 348 -12.62 -18.74 -30.54
CA VAL A 348 -13.46 -19.86 -30.06
C VAL A 348 -13.32 -19.93 -28.53
N MET A 349 -14.26 -19.30 -27.81
CA MET A 349 -14.23 -19.19 -26.35
C MET A 349 -15.60 -19.44 -25.73
N PRO A 350 -15.73 -20.31 -24.71
CA PRO A 350 -16.97 -20.45 -23.95
C PRO A 350 -17.35 -19.14 -23.25
N TYR A 351 -18.63 -18.76 -23.31
CA TYR A 351 -19.24 -17.63 -22.58
C TYR A 351 -18.75 -16.21 -22.91
N LEU A 352 -17.71 -16.02 -23.72
CA LEU A 352 -17.20 -14.69 -24.12
C LEU A 352 -17.38 -14.50 -25.65
N PRO A 353 -18.21 -13.56 -26.13
CA PRO A 353 -18.55 -13.45 -27.55
C PRO A 353 -17.48 -12.77 -28.43
N LEU A 354 -16.47 -12.13 -27.83
CA LEU A 354 -15.25 -11.60 -28.48
C LEU A 354 -14.06 -11.73 -27.52
N ASP A 355 -12.84 -11.54 -28.02
CA ASP A 355 -11.67 -11.34 -27.14
C ASP A 355 -11.82 -9.97 -26.46
N PRO A 356 -11.80 -9.87 -25.12
CA PRO A 356 -11.86 -8.57 -24.45
C PRO A 356 -10.73 -7.62 -24.87
N GLN A 357 -9.61 -8.16 -25.37
CA GLN A 357 -8.47 -7.36 -25.84
C GLN A 357 -8.77 -6.58 -27.12
N ASP A 358 -9.66 -7.08 -27.99
CA ASP A 358 -10.05 -6.41 -29.25
C ASP A 358 -10.69 -5.03 -29.01
N VAL A 359 -11.21 -4.81 -27.80
CA VAL A 359 -11.82 -3.55 -27.34
C VAL A 359 -11.06 -2.89 -26.17
N GLY A 360 -9.81 -3.29 -25.92
CA GLY A 360 -8.98 -2.68 -24.88
C GLY A 360 -9.44 -2.98 -23.45
N ARG A 361 -9.99 -4.18 -23.23
CA ARG A 361 -10.50 -4.68 -21.94
C ARG A 361 -9.85 -6.02 -21.59
N THR A 362 -10.18 -6.55 -20.42
CA THR A 362 -9.68 -7.83 -19.92
C THR A 362 -10.82 -8.69 -19.37
N TYR A 363 -10.63 -10.01 -19.41
CA TYR A 363 -11.52 -10.97 -18.75
C TYR A 363 -11.30 -10.95 -17.23
N GLU A 364 -12.38 -10.88 -16.45
CA GLU A 364 -12.32 -10.97 -14.98
C GLU A 364 -13.09 -12.19 -14.45
N ALA A 365 -12.40 -13.08 -13.74
CA ALA A 365 -13.04 -14.07 -12.87
C ALA A 365 -13.44 -13.38 -11.55
N VAL A 366 -14.74 -13.33 -11.21
CA VAL A 366 -15.25 -12.59 -10.05
C VAL A 366 -16.01 -13.51 -9.09
N ILE A 367 -15.35 -14.02 -8.04
CA ILE A 367 -15.96 -14.97 -7.11
C ILE A 367 -16.75 -14.23 -6.01
N ARG A 368 -18.04 -14.57 -5.86
CA ARG A 368 -18.92 -14.10 -4.77
C ARG A 368 -18.79 -14.98 -3.52
N VAL A 369 -19.10 -14.40 -2.36
CA VAL A 369 -19.04 -15.08 -1.05
C VAL A 369 -20.33 -14.82 -0.28
N ASN A 370 -21.28 -15.76 -0.36
CA ASN A 370 -22.49 -15.75 0.46
C ASN A 370 -22.57 -16.96 1.40
N SER A 371 -23.66 -17.09 2.15
CA SER A 371 -23.88 -18.16 3.14
C SER A 371 -23.93 -19.58 2.55
N GLN A 372 -24.07 -19.73 1.22
CA GLN A 372 -23.95 -21.00 0.50
C GLN A 372 -22.61 -21.16 -0.24
N SER A 373 -21.85 -20.09 -0.48
CA SER A 373 -20.52 -20.08 -1.14
C SER A 373 -19.40 -20.67 -0.26
N GLY A 374 -19.57 -21.91 0.19
CA GLY A 374 -18.75 -22.52 1.23
C GLY A 374 -17.25 -22.59 0.93
N LYS A 375 -16.43 -22.23 1.93
CA LYS A 375 -14.99 -22.49 2.08
C LYS A 375 -14.03 -21.81 1.09
N GLY A 376 -14.38 -21.67 -0.18
CA GLY A 376 -13.51 -21.11 -1.23
C GLY A 376 -13.55 -19.58 -1.31
N GLY A 377 -14.74 -18.99 -1.25
CA GLY A 377 -14.94 -17.57 -1.59
C GLY A 377 -14.15 -16.58 -0.72
N ALA A 378 -14.18 -16.76 0.61
CA ALA A 378 -13.45 -15.88 1.54
C ALA A 378 -11.92 -15.94 1.33
N ALA A 379 -11.38 -17.13 1.05
CA ALA A 379 -9.98 -17.32 0.72
C ALA A 379 -9.62 -16.67 -0.62
N TRP A 380 -10.49 -16.79 -1.63
CA TRP A 380 -10.27 -16.14 -2.92
C TRP A 380 -10.35 -14.60 -2.84
N VAL A 381 -11.24 -14.02 -2.03
CA VAL A 381 -11.28 -12.56 -1.82
C VAL A 381 -9.99 -12.06 -1.19
N VAL A 382 -9.41 -12.80 -0.22
CA VAL A 382 -8.10 -12.48 0.36
C VAL A 382 -6.97 -12.68 -0.67
N LEU A 383 -7.02 -13.73 -1.48
CA LEU A 383 -6.08 -13.93 -2.59
C LEU A 383 -6.14 -12.81 -3.64
N GLN A 384 -7.33 -12.39 -4.09
CA GLN A 384 -7.48 -11.44 -5.19
C GLN A 384 -7.29 -9.99 -4.74
N ARG A 385 -7.72 -9.63 -3.52
CA ARG A 385 -7.61 -8.26 -2.98
C ARG A 385 -6.34 -8.01 -2.17
N MET A 386 -5.71 -9.05 -1.60
CA MET A 386 -4.50 -8.93 -0.77
C MET A 386 -3.27 -9.69 -1.33
N GLN A 387 -3.44 -10.50 -2.38
CA GLN A 387 -2.37 -11.34 -2.97
C GLN A 387 -1.76 -12.32 -1.94
N LEU A 388 -2.60 -12.84 -1.06
CA LEU A 388 -2.27 -13.84 -0.04
C LEU A 388 -3.03 -15.14 -0.33
N ASP A 389 -2.34 -16.13 -0.91
CA ASP A 389 -2.86 -17.50 -0.90
C ASP A 389 -2.78 -18.05 0.53
N LEU A 390 -3.92 -18.43 1.07
CA LEU A 390 -4.02 -18.89 2.45
C LEU A 390 -3.82 -20.41 2.50
N PRO A 391 -2.94 -20.95 3.37
CA PRO A 391 -2.85 -22.38 3.57
C PRO A 391 -4.21 -22.99 3.93
N ARG A 392 -4.53 -24.19 3.43
CA ARG A 392 -5.90 -24.76 3.47
C ARG A 392 -6.54 -24.85 4.86
N GLY A 393 -5.74 -25.02 5.92
CA GLY A 393 -6.21 -24.92 7.31
C GLY A 393 -6.63 -23.51 7.73
N LEU A 394 -5.91 -22.48 7.27
CA LEU A 394 -6.24 -21.07 7.47
C LEU A 394 -7.45 -20.62 6.65
N GLN A 395 -7.62 -21.14 5.43
CA GLN A 395 -8.86 -20.95 4.62
C GLN A 395 -10.09 -21.40 5.41
N VAL A 396 -10.04 -22.60 6.00
CA VAL A 396 -11.13 -23.19 6.80
C VAL A 396 -11.33 -22.41 8.11
N ALA A 397 -10.26 -21.97 8.78
CA ALA A 397 -10.34 -21.18 10.00
C ALA A 397 -11.01 -19.81 9.75
N PHE A 398 -10.54 -19.07 8.74
CA PHE A 398 -11.06 -17.75 8.42
C PHE A 398 -12.50 -17.81 7.87
N SER A 399 -12.83 -18.82 7.06
CA SER A 399 -14.21 -19.00 6.55
C SER A 399 -15.24 -19.07 7.69
N LYS A 400 -14.91 -19.69 8.83
CA LYS A 400 -15.80 -19.74 10.01
C LYS A 400 -15.98 -18.36 10.66
N VAL A 401 -14.97 -17.50 10.61
CA VAL A 401 -15.04 -16.12 11.13
C VAL A 401 -15.91 -15.25 10.21
N VAL A 402 -15.68 -15.33 8.89
CA VAL A 402 -16.50 -14.65 7.87
C VAL A 402 -17.96 -15.08 7.95
N GLN A 403 -18.23 -16.38 8.05
CA GLN A 403 -19.57 -16.93 8.23
C GLN A 403 -20.26 -16.36 9.47
N LYS A 404 -19.63 -16.50 10.66
CA LYS A 404 -20.19 -16.00 11.92
C LYS A 404 -20.45 -14.49 11.90
N TYR A 405 -19.59 -13.72 11.24
CA TYR A 405 -19.78 -12.28 11.10
C TYR A 405 -20.94 -11.94 10.15
N SER A 406 -21.06 -12.61 9.00
CA SER A 406 -22.18 -12.46 8.06
C SER A 406 -23.53 -12.86 8.67
N GLU A 407 -23.57 -13.95 9.43
CA GLU A 407 -24.73 -14.37 10.23
C GLU A 407 -25.12 -13.29 11.25
N SER A 408 -24.15 -12.71 11.98
CA SER A 408 -24.41 -11.63 12.95
C SER A 408 -24.83 -10.30 12.32
N ALA A 409 -24.42 -10.04 11.08
CA ALA A 409 -24.82 -8.86 10.31
C ALA A 409 -26.15 -9.05 9.55
N ASN A 410 -26.65 -10.29 9.48
CA ASN A 410 -27.82 -10.73 8.71
C ASN A 410 -27.80 -10.27 7.23
N ARG A 411 -26.62 -10.25 6.61
CA ARG A 411 -26.40 -9.87 5.20
C ARG A 411 -25.09 -10.43 4.63
N GLU A 412 -24.98 -10.40 3.29
CA GLU A 412 -23.70 -10.61 2.61
C GLU A 412 -22.67 -9.52 2.99
N LEU A 413 -21.39 -9.91 2.98
CA LEU A 413 -20.26 -9.05 3.32
C LEU A 413 -19.53 -8.60 2.06
N GLN A 414 -19.23 -7.30 1.96
CA GLN A 414 -18.49 -6.77 0.82
C GLN A 414 -17.04 -7.26 0.81
N PRO A 415 -16.36 -7.34 -0.35
CA PRO A 415 -14.96 -7.75 -0.41
C PRO A 415 -14.03 -6.91 0.47
N THR A 416 -14.34 -5.63 0.65
CA THR A 416 -13.63 -4.71 1.58
C THR A 416 -13.88 -5.04 3.04
N GLU A 417 -15.07 -5.53 3.40
CA GLU A 417 -15.40 -5.99 4.75
C GLU A 417 -14.75 -7.34 5.06
N ILE A 418 -14.66 -8.24 4.08
CA ILE A 418 -13.94 -9.51 4.20
C ILE A 418 -12.43 -9.25 4.36
N VAL A 419 -11.84 -8.35 3.56
CA VAL A 419 -10.44 -7.92 3.72
C VAL A 419 -10.23 -7.29 5.10
N LYS A 420 -11.07 -6.34 5.52
CA LYS A 420 -10.95 -5.72 6.85
C LYS A 420 -11.10 -6.75 7.98
N LEU A 421 -12.05 -7.68 7.87
CA LEU A 421 -12.25 -8.73 8.86
C LEU A 421 -11.04 -9.68 8.92
N PHE A 422 -10.36 -9.94 7.80
CA PHE A 422 -9.09 -10.67 7.77
C PHE A 422 -7.97 -9.86 8.45
N GLU A 423 -7.86 -8.58 8.14
CA GLU A 423 -6.88 -7.65 8.72
C GLU A 423 -7.07 -7.43 10.22
N ASP A 424 -8.31 -7.41 10.71
CA ASP A 424 -8.64 -7.26 12.13
C ASP A 424 -8.47 -8.61 12.87
N THR A 425 -8.88 -9.74 12.28
CA THR A 425 -8.76 -11.09 12.88
C THR A 425 -7.30 -11.55 13.01
N TYR A 426 -6.45 -11.17 12.04
CA TYR A 426 -5.02 -11.53 12.01
C TYR A 426 -4.09 -10.32 12.22
N PHE A 427 -4.64 -9.21 12.73
CA PHE A 427 -3.94 -8.00 13.19
C PHE A 427 -3.06 -7.26 12.18
N LEU A 428 -3.29 -7.41 10.87
CA LEU A 428 -2.43 -6.91 9.78
C LEU A 428 -2.36 -5.38 9.67
N ARG A 429 -3.41 -4.64 10.04
CA ARG A 429 -3.42 -3.14 10.05
C ARG A 429 -3.11 -2.50 11.40
N SER A 430 -2.99 -3.30 12.45
CA SER A 430 -2.39 -2.86 13.70
C SER A 430 -0.86 -2.78 13.53
N THR A 431 -0.11 -2.80 14.63
CA THR A 431 1.32 -3.15 14.64
C THR A 431 2.31 -2.08 14.14
N ASN A 432 2.29 -0.90 14.75
CA ASN A 432 3.56 -0.39 15.31
C ASN A 432 3.72 -0.85 16.76
N VAL A 433 2.65 -0.77 17.56
CA VAL A 433 2.62 -1.23 18.97
C VAL A 433 3.03 -2.70 19.12
N PHE A 434 2.44 -3.63 18.36
CA PHE A 434 2.69 -5.07 18.48
C PHE A 434 4.14 -5.48 18.13
N ARG A 435 4.77 -4.81 17.14
CA ARG A 435 6.19 -5.01 16.79
C ARG A 435 7.11 -4.81 17.99
N LEU A 436 6.73 -3.90 18.87
CA LEU A 436 7.50 -3.45 20.02
C LEU A 436 7.23 -4.28 21.29
N LEU A 437 6.15 -5.08 21.33
CA LEU A 437 5.90 -6.05 22.39
C LEU A 437 6.95 -7.18 22.41
N PHE A 438 7.40 -7.61 21.22
CA PHE A 438 8.44 -8.65 21.06
C PHE A 438 9.81 -8.29 21.65
N ILE A 439 10.04 -7.03 22.03
CA ILE A 439 11.25 -6.57 22.71
C ILE A 439 10.97 -5.97 24.09
N SER A 440 9.84 -5.26 24.26
CA SER A 440 9.47 -4.69 25.56
C SER A 440 9.21 -5.77 26.61
N VAL A 441 8.67 -6.94 26.23
CA VAL A 441 8.47 -8.07 27.16
C VAL A 441 9.80 -8.66 27.63
N PRO A 442 10.75 -9.09 26.77
CA PRO A 442 12.10 -9.48 27.20
C PRO A 442 12.83 -8.43 28.06
N MET A 443 12.77 -7.15 27.68
CA MET A 443 13.33 -6.05 28.48
C MET A 443 12.68 -5.95 29.87
N THR A 444 11.36 -6.07 29.96
CA THR A 444 10.63 -6.03 31.24
C THR A 444 11.03 -7.21 32.14
N LEU A 445 11.14 -8.41 31.56
CA LEU A 445 11.46 -9.64 32.29
C LEU A 445 12.89 -9.61 32.86
N HIS A 446 13.90 -9.26 32.05
CA HIS A 446 15.26 -9.10 32.55
C HIS A 446 15.44 -7.86 33.45
N GLY A 447 14.69 -6.79 33.18
CA GLY A 447 14.63 -5.62 34.04
C GLY A 447 14.14 -5.97 35.44
N TYR A 448 13.08 -6.78 35.54
CA TYR A 448 12.56 -7.33 36.79
C TYR A 448 13.60 -8.20 37.51
N ILE A 449 14.31 -9.10 36.80
CA ILE A 449 15.36 -9.94 37.42
C ILE A 449 16.48 -9.08 38.00
N GLY A 450 16.99 -8.10 37.24
CA GLY A 450 18.02 -7.17 37.72
C GLY A 450 17.57 -6.40 38.96
N ALA A 451 16.35 -5.87 38.96
CA ALA A 451 15.77 -5.13 40.09
C ALA A 451 15.45 -6.00 41.32
N LYS A 452 15.24 -7.31 41.14
CA LYS A 452 14.89 -8.24 42.24
C LYS A 452 16.11 -8.94 42.86
N LEU A 453 17.18 -9.13 42.07
CA LEU A 453 18.40 -9.81 42.51
C LEU A 453 19.58 -8.85 42.74
N HIS A 454 19.44 -7.56 42.38
CA HIS A 454 20.47 -6.52 42.43
C HIS A 454 21.79 -6.85 41.70
N ILE A 455 21.75 -7.75 40.71
CA ILE A 455 22.91 -8.19 39.91
C ILE A 455 22.88 -7.70 38.45
N PRO A 456 24.05 -7.48 37.82
CA PRO A 456 24.16 -7.19 36.38
C PRO A 456 24.10 -8.47 35.53
N PHE A 457 23.95 -8.28 34.21
CA PHE A 457 23.85 -9.32 33.19
C PHE A 457 24.91 -10.43 33.32
N PRO A 458 26.23 -10.13 33.48
CA PRO A 458 27.27 -11.16 33.48
C PRO A 458 27.20 -12.13 34.67
N VAL A 459 26.58 -11.70 35.76
CA VAL A 459 26.39 -12.54 36.96
C VAL A 459 25.15 -13.40 36.76
N LEU A 460 24.05 -12.81 36.29
CA LEU A 460 22.82 -13.53 35.97
C LEU A 460 23.05 -14.64 34.94
N ALA A 461 23.81 -14.37 33.88
CA ALA A 461 24.12 -15.33 32.82
C ALA A 461 24.79 -16.62 33.34
N ARG A 462 25.57 -16.56 34.45
CA ARG A 462 26.20 -17.75 35.06
C ARG A 462 25.18 -18.74 35.60
N SER A 463 24.03 -18.27 36.09
CA SER A 463 22.98 -19.16 36.60
C SER A 463 22.38 -20.05 35.51
N SER A 464 22.27 -19.54 34.28
CA SER A 464 21.62 -20.24 33.16
C SER A 464 22.61 -20.92 32.22
N PHE A 465 23.78 -20.32 31.98
CA PHE A 465 24.80 -20.89 31.08
C PHE A 465 25.84 -21.76 31.79
N GLY A 466 25.94 -21.66 33.11
CA GLY A 466 27.06 -22.21 33.87
C GLY A 466 28.28 -21.30 33.85
N PHE A 467 29.18 -21.49 34.82
CA PHE A 467 30.22 -20.49 35.11
C PHE A 467 31.11 -20.13 33.91
N TYR A 468 31.66 -21.12 33.18
CA TYR A 468 32.56 -20.85 32.05
C TYR A 468 31.82 -20.55 30.75
N PHE A 469 30.74 -21.26 30.42
CA PHE A 469 30.02 -20.99 29.17
C PHE A 469 29.27 -19.65 29.20
N SER A 470 29.00 -19.08 30.38
CA SER A 470 28.52 -17.68 30.48
C SER A 470 29.46 -16.66 29.83
N TYR A 471 30.78 -16.95 29.73
CA TYR A 471 31.72 -16.07 29.05
C TYR A 471 31.43 -15.90 27.55
N PHE A 472 30.78 -16.87 26.90
CA PHE A 472 30.32 -16.69 25.51
C PHE A 472 29.33 -15.52 25.42
N ALA A 473 28.28 -15.55 26.25
CA ALA A 473 27.25 -14.52 26.28
C ALA A 473 27.80 -13.14 26.70
N VAL A 474 28.79 -13.12 27.61
CA VAL A 474 29.51 -11.90 28.01
C VAL A 474 30.34 -11.34 26.85
N VAL A 475 31.14 -12.15 26.16
CA VAL A 475 31.96 -11.68 25.01
C VAL A 475 31.09 -11.20 23.85
N SER A 476 29.99 -11.90 23.53
CA SER A 476 29.01 -11.43 22.53
C SER A 476 28.45 -10.04 22.86
N ARG A 477 28.29 -9.73 24.16
CA ARG A 477 27.82 -8.41 24.61
C ARG A 477 28.92 -7.34 24.59
N VAL A 478 30.16 -7.66 24.98
CA VAL A 478 31.32 -6.75 24.90
C VAL A 478 31.48 -6.19 23.49
N VAL A 479 31.57 -7.09 22.51
CA VAL A 479 31.84 -6.74 21.10
C VAL A 479 30.79 -5.75 20.61
N LEU A 480 29.51 -6.06 20.83
CA LEU A 480 28.41 -5.20 20.39
C LEU A 480 28.33 -3.88 21.17
N ALA A 481 28.66 -3.87 22.46
CA ALA A 481 28.73 -2.64 23.26
C ALA A 481 29.86 -1.72 22.78
N CYS A 482 31.02 -2.25 22.40
CA CYS A 482 32.12 -1.48 21.81
C CYS A 482 31.76 -0.92 20.42
N PHE A 483 31.12 -1.71 19.54
CA PHE A 483 30.66 -1.19 18.25
C PHE A 483 29.60 -0.09 18.41
N TRP A 484 28.59 -0.28 19.28
CA TRP A 484 27.61 0.78 19.54
C TRP A 484 28.24 2.01 20.18
N PHE A 485 29.29 1.85 20.98
CA PHE A 485 30.06 2.98 21.49
C PHE A 485 30.62 3.83 20.34
N GLY A 486 31.39 3.20 19.44
CA GLY A 486 31.99 3.86 18.29
C GLY A 486 30.99 4.51 17.35
N ILE A 487 29.92 3.78 16.99
CA ILE A 487 28.83 4.28 16.14
C ILE A 487 28.22 5.57 16.71
N GLN A 488 27.86 5.58 18.00
CA GLN A 488 27.28 6.76 18.64
C GLN A 488 28.30 7.90 18.83
N THR A 489 29.59 7.59 19.00
CA THR A 489 30.68 8.57 18.99
C THR A 489 30.84 9.20 17.60
N THR A 490 30.63 8.45 16.51
CA THR A 490 30.64 8.99 15.14
C THR A 490 29.44 9.89 14.89
N THR A 491 28.23 9.47 15.32
CA THR A 491 27.05 10.34 15.29
C THR A 491 27.27 11.62 16.09
N GLY A 492 27.86 11.54 17.28
CA GLY A 492 28.22 12.70 18.10
C GLY A 492 29.25 13.62 17.46
N GLY A 493 30.26 13.07 16.78
CA GLY A 493 31.22 13.83 15.98
C GLY A 493 30.55 14.58 14.82
N ASN A 494 29.58 13.96 14.14
CA ASN A 494 28.76 14.64 13.14
C ASN A 494 27.92 15.77 13.76
N CYS A 495 27.33 15.58 14.95
CA CYS A 495 26.63 16.66 15.66
C CYS A 495 27.56 17.84 15.96
N VAL A 496 28.78 17.58 16.46
CA VAL A 496 29.80 18.61 16.71
C VAL A 496 30.22 19.31 15.43
N ARG A 497 30.34 18.62 14.30
CA ARG A 497 30.60 19.23 12.98
C ARG A 497 29.49 20.22 12.59
N GLU A 498 28.23 19.85 12.73
CA GLU A 498 27.13 20.76 12.37
C GLU A 498 26.97 21.92 13.37
N MET A 499 27.31 21.73 14.65
CA MET A 499 27.44 22.83 15.62
C MET A 499 28.56 23.81 15.22
N ILE A 500 29.75 23.32 14.85
CA ILE A 500 30.89 24.16 14.45
C ILE A 500 30.58 24.90 13.14
N LYS A 501 29.97 24.24 12.14
CA LYS A 501 29.48 24.89 10.90
C LYS A 501 28.43 25.95 11.18
N ALA A 502 27.55 25.75 12.17
CA ALA A 502 26.56 26.74 12.57
C ALA A 502 27.21 27.99 13.21
N ILE A 503 28.23 27.82 14.05
CA ILE A 503 28.97 28.96 14.64
C ILE A 503 29.82 29.65 13.55
N TRP A 504 30.66 28.89 12.84
CA TRP A 504 31.60 29.37 11.81
C TRP A 504 31.33 28.71 10.46
N PRO A 505 30.55 29.35 9.55
CA PRO A 505 30.25 28.78 8.23
C PRO A 505 31.49 28.49 7.37
N SER A 506 32.59 29.24 7.56
CA SER A 506 33.90 28.99 6.92
C SER A 506 34.51 27.63 7.25
N PHE A 507 34.09 26.98 8.34
CA PHE A 507 34.50 25.60 8.63
C PHE A 507 33.96 24.60 7.61
N ALA A 508 32.93 24.95 6.82
CA ALA A 508 32.41 24.10 5.74
C ALA A 508 33.45 23.85 4.63
N SER A 509 34.38 24.78 4.40
CA SER A 509 35.48 24.66 3.43
C SER A 509 36.81 24.24 4.07
N PHE A 510 36.77 23.50 5.17
CA PHE A 510 37.96 22.93 5.81
C PHE A 510 38.63 21.91 4.85
N PRO A 511 39.94 22.00 4.57
CA PRO A 511 40.60 21.16 3.59
C PRO A 511 40.61 19.68 4.02
N ASN A 512 40.38 18.78 3.06
CA ASN A 512 40.48 17.35 3.29
C ASN A 512 41.88 16.85 2.89
N HIS A 513 42.55 16.21 3.84
CA HIS A 513 43.86 15.58 3.68
C HIS A 513 43.80 14.04 3.83
N LEU A 514 42.61 13.45 3.95
CA LEU A 514 42.41 12.01 3.98
C LEU A 514 42.07 11.47 2.57
N PRO A 515 42.55 10.28 2.19
CA PRO A 515 42.10 9.55 0.99
C PRO A 515 40.59 9.36 0.91
N GLU A 516 40.04 9.21 -0.30
CA GLU A 516 38.59 9.05 -0.51
C GLU A 516 38.03 7.74 0.07
N ASP A 517 38.84 6.69 0.16
CA ASP A 517 38.49 5.39 0.75
C ASP A 517 38.51 5.38 2.29
N ALA A 518 39.07 6.41 2.93
CA ALA A 518 39.19 6.52 4.40
C ALA A 518 37.84 6.59 5.15
N GLY A 519 36.71 6.71 4.44
CA GLY A 519 35.36 6.64 5.00
C GLY A 519 34.95 7.83 5.88
N THR A 520 35.81 8.85 6.01
CA THR A 520 35.59 10.12 6.71
C THR A 520 36.51 11.20 6.13
N THR A 521 36.19 12.47 6.34
CA THR A 521 37.06 13.60 5.97
C THR A 521 37.91 14.06 7.15
N SER A 522 38.98 14.83 6.91
CA SER A 522 39.79 15.45 7.97
C SER A 522 38.95 16.32 8.91
N GLN A 523 37.98 17.05 8.36
CA GLN A 523 36.98 17.81 9.12
C GLN A 523 36.12 16.89 10.02
N GLY A 524 35.64 15.77 9.48
CA GLY A 524 34.87 14.77 10.22
C GLY A 524 35.68 14.13 11.36
N LEU A 525 36.94 13.76 11.09
CA LEU A 525 37.84 13.15 12.07
C LEU A 525 38.26 14.14 13.19
N LEU A 526 38.41 15.43 12.86
CA LEU A 526 38.62 16.48 13.86
C LEU A 526 37.40 16.61 14.79
N CYS A 527 36.19 16.70 14.24
CA CYS A 527 34.96 16.77 15.04
C CYS A 527 34.69 15.49 15.83
N TYR A 528 35.10 14.33 15.30
CA TYR A 528 35.10 13.05 16.01
C TYR A 528 36.00 13.08 17.25
N PHE A 529 37.26 13.52 17.08
CA PHE A 529 38.20 13.67 18.19
C PHE A 529 37.69 14.66 19.25
N LEU A 530 37.15 15.80 18.84
CA LEU A 530 36.55 16.79 19.75
C LEU A 530 35.35 16.21 20.52
N TYR A 531 34.45 15.48 19.86
CA TYR A 531 33.35 14.81 20.56
C TYR A 531 33.83 13.71 21.52
N TRP A 532 34.82 12.90 21.11
CA TRP A 532 35.42 11.87 21.98
C TRP A 532 36.06 12.50 23.22
N LEU A 533 36.77 13.62 23.07
CA LEU A 533 37.37 14.38 24.17
C LEU A 533 36.31 14.95 25.13
N ILE A 534 35.18 15.45 24.62
CA ILE A 534 34.05 15.91 25.43
C ILE A 534 33.36 14.72 26.13
N GLN A 535 33.22 13.58 25.45
CA GLN A 535 32.56 12.37 25.96
C GLN A 535 33.36 11.67 27.06
N PHE A 536 34.68 11.54 26.89
CA PHE A 536 35.52 10.68 27.71
C PHE A 536 35.44 10.96 29.23
N PRO A 537 35.45 12.22 29.72
CA PRO A 537 35.24 12.51 31.15
C PRO A 537 33.92 11.95 31.72
N PHE A 538 32.82 12.00 30.97
CA PHE A 538 31.53 11.47 31.43
C PHE A 538 31.51 9.95 31.51
N VAL A 539 32.31 9.25 30.71
CA VAL A 539 32.47 7.78 30.76
C VAL A 539 33.16 7.33 32.07
N LEU A 540 33.88 8.22 32.75
CA LEU A 540 34.49 7.97 34.06
C LEU A 540 33.52 8.19 35.25
N VAL A 541 32.38 8.84 35.01
CA VAL A 541 31.41 9.20 36.05
C VAL A 541 30.60 7.96 36.48
N HIS A 542 30.41 7.79 37.78
CA HIS A 542 29.64 6.65 38.31
C HIS A 542 28.15 6.74 37.90
N PRO A 543 27.46 5.63 37.56
CA PRO A 543 26.10 5.65 37.03
C PRO A 543 25.08 6.41 37.89
N THR A 544 25.23 6.38 39.21
CA THR A 544 24.35 7.11 40.15
C THR A 544 24.46 8.63 40.07
N LYS A 545 25.54 9.18 39.48
CA LYS A 545 25.78 10.63 39.38
C LYS A 545 25.36 11.26 38.04
N VAL A 546 25.09 10.47 37.00
CA VAL A 546 24.64 10.97 35.68
C VAL A 546 23.12 11.19 35.55
N LYS A 547 22.35 11.05 36.65
CA LYS A 547 20.89 11.25 36.69
C LYS A 547 20.44 12.59 36.06
N THR A 548 21.14 13.69 36.36
CA THR A 548 20.82 15.03 35.84
C THR A 548 20.97 15.12 34.31
N LEU A 549 22.00 14.45 33.75
CA LEU A 549 22.23 14.40 32.30
C LEU A 549 21.09 13.66 31.59
N PHE A 550 20.59 12.57 32.17
CA PHE A 550 19.45 11.83 31.64
C PHE A 550 18.14 12.64 31.70
N ILE A 551 17.89 13.36 32.80
CA ILE A 551 16.71 14.24 32.94
C ILE A 551 16.74 15.33 31.86
N LEU A 552 17.85 16.07 31.74
CA LEU A 552 18.02 17.12 30.72
C LEU A 552 17.80 16.58 29.30
N LYS A 553 18.41 15.42 28.99
CA LYS A 553 18.25 14.73 27.70
C LYS A 553 16.80 14.32 27.42
N SER A 554 16.10 13.81 28.44
CA SER A 554 14.71 13.36 28.33
C SER A 554 13.71 14.50 28.07
N ILE A 555 14.09 15.75 28.36
CA ILE A 555 13.31 16.94 28.04
C ILE A 555 13.71 17.51 26.67
N LEU A 556 15.00 17.75 26.44
CA LEU A 556 15.47 18.43 25.22
C LEU A 556 15.36 17.57 23.94
N THR A 557 15.53 16.24 24.03
CA THR A 557 15.50 15.38 22.84
C THR A 557 14.09 15.27 22.24
N PRO A 558 13.01 15.04 23.01
CA PRO A 558 11.65 15.06 22.47
C PRO A 558 11.23 16.44 21.94
N ILE A 559 11.60 17.54 22.61
CA ILE A 559 11.32 18.90 22.11
C ILE A 559 11.95 19.11 20.73
N CYS A 560 13.24 18.76 20.56
CA CYS A 560 13.91 18.85 19.26
C CYS A 560 13.21 18.00 18.18
N GLY A 561 12.83 16.75 18.49
CA GLY A 561 12.10 15.88 17.56
C GLY A 561 10.73 16.43 17.14
N ILE A 562 9.96 16.98 18.08
CA ILE A 562 8.66 17.59 17.84
C ILE A 562 8.82 18.89 17.02
N SER A 563 9.81 19.73 17.33
CA SER A 563 10.11 20.95 16.55
C SER A 563 10.55 20.65 15.12
N LEU A 564 11.37 19.60 14.91
CA LEU A 564 11.75 19.13 13.58
C LEU A 564 10.53 18.61 12.79
N MET A 565 9.64 17.86 13.44
CA MET A 565 8.39 17.41 12.82
C MET A 565 7.47 18.59 12.48
N ALA A 566 7.28 19.54 13.39
CA ALA A 566 6.46 20.72 13.17
C ALA A 566 7.00 21.60 12.03
N TRP A 567 8.32 21.80 11.95
CA TRP A 567 8.98 22.46 10.81
C TRP A 567 8.73 21.72 9.49
N ALA A 568 8.88 20.39 9.48
CA ALA A 568 8.69 19.56 8.30
C ALA A 568 7.25 19.64 7.77
N PHE A 569 6.24 19.46 8.63
CA PHE A 569 4.83 19.60 8.27
C PHE A 569 4.48 21.03 7.84
N HIS A 570 4.97 22.07 8.55
CA HIS A 570 4.72 23.46 8.16
C HIS A 570 5.29 23.81 6.78
N LYS A 571 6.44 23.22 6.40
CA LYS A 571 7.07 23.43 5.09
C LYS A 571 6.42 22.68 3.92
N THR A 572 5.54 21.71 4.16
CA THR A 572 5.10 20.75 3.12
C THR A 572 3.63 20.33 3.17
N GLY A 573 2.92 20.56 4.26
CA GLY A 573 1.60 19.97 4.55
C GLY A 573 1.64 18.51 5.00
N GLY A 574 2.82 17.87 5.00
CA GLY A 574 3.00 16.43 5.09
C GLY A 574 3.86 15.93 3.93
N GLY A 575 4.02 14.62 3.77
CA GLY A 575 4.83 14.08 2.67
C GLY A 575 4.34 12.76 2.12
N PRO A 576 4.78 12.37 0.91
CA PRO A 576 4.16 11.33 0.11
C PRO A 576 4.39 9.91 0.64
N ILE A 577 5.30 9.65 1.58
CA ILE A 577 5.59 8.27 2.05
C ILE A 577 4.39 7.56 2.72
N PHE A 578 3.32 8.30 3.05
CA PHE A 578 2.06 7.77 3.57
C PHE A 578 0.99 7.52 2.49
N SER A 579 1.21 7.99 1.25
CA SER A 579 0.34 7.83 0.08
C SER A 579 1.01 7.11 -1.10
N ASP A 580 2.35 7.06 -1.14
CA ASP A 580 3.17 6.30 -2.08
C ASP A 580 2.77 4.81 -1.97
N ALA A 581 2.29 4.22 -3.06
CA ALA A 581 1.81 2.84 -3.08
C ALA A 581 2.94 1.83 -2.87
N ALA A 582 2.64 0.73 -2.15
CA ALA A 582 3.62 -0.33 -1.90
C ALA A 582 4.13 -0.97 -3.21
N THR A 583 5.43 -0.82 -3.45
CA THR A 583 6.17 -1.36 -4.61
C THR A 583 6.33 -2.88 -4.55
N LEU A 584 6.23 -3.45 -3.36
CA LEU A 584 6.28 -4.89 -3.08
C LEU A 584 4.89 -5.39 -2.65
N ARG A 585 4.51 -6.58 -3.11
CA ARG A 585 3.21 -7.21 -2.80
C ARG A 585 3.36 -8.69 -2.45
N GLY A 586 2.28 -9.32 -1.97
CA GLY A 586 2.23 -10.74 -1.61
C GLY A 586 3.31 -11.17 -0.60
N SER A 587 3.85 -12.38 -0.78
CA SER A 587 4.86 -12.97 0.11
C SER A 587 6.16 -12.14 0.20
N ALA A 588 6.56 -11.46 -0.87
CA ALA A 588 7.74 -10.59 -0.88
C ALA A 588 7.56 -9.40 0.09
N ALA A 589 6.38 -8.79 0.12
CA ALA A 589 6.06 -7.73 1.09
C ALA A 589 6.06 -8.26 2.53
N ALA A 590 5.50 -9.45 2.78
CA ALA A 590 5.48 -10.06 4.11
C ALA A 590 6.90 -10.38 4.64
N TRP A 591 7.78 -10.95 3.80
CA TRP A 591 9.16 -11.23 4.20
C TRP A 591 10.03 -9.97 4.38
N GLN A 592 9.74 -8.90 3.64
CA GLN A 592 10.39 -7.59 3.84
C GLN A 592 9.85 -6.87 5.10
N TRP A 593 8.57 -7.03 5.43
CA TRP A 593 8.00 -6.58 6.71
C TRP A 593 8.67 -7.29 7.89
N LEU A 594 8.90 -8.61 7.78
CA LEU A 594 9.62 -9.40 8.79
C LEU A 594 11.09 -8.97 8.89
N GLY A 595 11.79 -8.79 7.77
CA GLY A 595 13.16 -8.28 7.76
C GLY A 595 13.29 -6.87 8.38
N GLY A 596 12.32 -5.99 8.11
CA GLY A 596 12.21 -4.69 8.75
C GLY A 596 11.94 -4.78 10.26
N LEU A 597 11.04 -5.67 10.68
CA LEU A 597 10.79 -5.97 12.09
C LEU A 597 12.06 -6.47 12.79
N ASN A 598 12.77 -7.45 12.21
CA ASN A 598 14.00 -7.97 12.77
C ASN A 598 15.12 -6.91 12.83
N SER A 599 15.18 -6.00 11.85
CA SER A 599 16.11 -4.85 11.87
C SER A 599 15.82 -3.88 13.02
N VAL A 600 14.54 -3.61 13.31
CA VAL A 600 14.11 -2.80 14.47
C VAL A 600 14.43 -3.53 15.78
N LEU A 601 14.14 -4.82 15.88
CA LEU A 601 14.45 -5.64 17.07
C LEU A 601 15.97 -5.72 17.30
N GLY A 602 16.78 -5.78 16.24
CA GLY A 602 18.24 -5.74 16.29
C GLY A 602 18.82 -4.50 16.98
N GLN A 603 18.25 -3.31 16.75
CA GLN A 603 18.63 -2.07 17.44
C GLN A 603 18.46 -2.15 18.97
N TRP A 604 17.53 -2.97 19.43
CA TRP A 604 17.12 -3.06 20.85
C TRP A 604 17.55 -4.37 21.52
N SER A 605 18.04 -5.34 20.74
CA SER A 605 18.57 -6.63 21.19
C SER A 605 19.59 -6.50 22.33
N THR A 606 20.53 -5.55 22.23
CA THR A 606 21.53 -5.26 23.27
C THR A 606 20.89 -4.82 24.58
N LEU A 607 19.81 -4.02 24.52
CA LEU A 607 19.12 -3.50 25.70
C LEU A 607 18.31 -4.61 26.40
N ALA A 608 17.66 -5.49 25.64
CA ALA A 608 16.95 -6.63 26.21
C ALA A 608 17.83 -7.52 27.10
N VAL A 609 19.11 -7.72 26.78
CA VAL A 609 20.07 -8.40 27.68
C VAL A 609 20.75 -7.47 28.69
N ASN A 610 21.07 -6.20 28.37
CA ASN A 610 21.84 -5.34 29.28
C ASN A 610 21.03 -4.59 30.35
N ILE A 611 19.70 -4.52 30.24
CA ILE A 611 18.81 -3.71 31.10
C ILE A 611 19.03 -3.94 32.61
N SER A 612 19.38 -5.17 33.02
CA SER A 612 19.69 -5.53 34.41
C SER A 612 20.84 -4.73 35.03
N ASP A 613 21.78 -4.23 34.21
CA ASP A 613 22.93 -3.43 34.66
C ASP A 613 22.50 -2.07 35.23
N PHE A 614 21.27 -1.63 34.92
CA PHE A 614 20.64 -0.40 35.40
C PHE A 614 19.54 -0.68 36.41
N THR A 615 18.67 -1.66 36.13
CA THR A 615 17.52 -1.92 37.01
C THR A 615 17.91 -2.51 38.36
N ARG A 616 19.12 -3.08 38.51
CA ARG A 616 19.71 -3.39 39.82
C ARG A 616 19.81 -2.20 40.80
N TYR A 617 19.69 -0.96 40.31
CA TYR A 617 19.65 0.26 41.12
C TYR A 617 18.23 0.84 41.30
N ALA A 618 17.18 0.17 40.82
CA ALA A 618 15.78 0.56 41.02
C ALA A 618 15.32 0.28 42.46
N ARG A 619 14.28 0.98 42.94
CA ARG A 619 13.72 0.76 44.29
C ARG A 619 12.90 -0.51 44.36
N SER A 620 12.20 -0.86 43.28
CA SER A 620 11.24 -1.96 43.28
C SER A 620 11.15 -2.67 41.93
N PRO A 621 11.11 -4.01 41.89
CA PRO A 621 10.87 -4.77 40.66
C PRO A 621 9.53 -4.44 39.99
N ARG A 622 8.55 -3.89 40.73
CA ARG A 622 7.25 -3.47 40.16
C ARG A 622 7.36 -2.24 39.25
N GLU A 623 8.38 -1.40 39.42
CA GLU A 623 8.61 -0.21 38.57
C GLU A 623 8.88 -0.61 37.11
N GLN A 624 9.32 -1.85 36.88
CA GLN A 624 9.60 -2.38 35.54
C GLN A 624 8.34 -2.68 34.74
N TYR A 625 7.19 -2.90 35.39
CA TYR A 625 5.91 -3.20 34.73
C TYR A 625 5.33 -2.00 33.95
N VAL A 626 5.96 -0.83 33.99
CA VAL A 626 5.61 0.32 33.13
C VAL A 626 6.27 0.23 31.74
N GLN A 627 7.38 -0.50 31.60
CA GLN A 627 8.11 -0.68 30.34
C GLN A 627 7.28 -1.28 29.20
N PRO A 628 6.45 -2.34 29.38
CA PRO A 628 5.77 -2.99 28.26
C PRO A 628 4.66 -2.12 27.65
N PHE A 629 4.21 -1.07 28.35
CA PHE A 629 3.25 -0.08 27.85
C PHE A 629 3.96 1.14 27.25
N ILE A 630 4.95 1.71 27.96
CA ILE A 630 5.63 2.93 27.53
C ILE A 630 6.54 2.71 26.33
N ILE A 631 7.23 1.57 26.22
CA ILE A 631 8.13 1.29 25.09
C ILE A 631 7.38 1.28 23.75
N PRO A 632 6.27 0.51 23.58
CA PRO A 632 5.50 0.56 22.34
C PRO A 632 4.98 1.95 21.97
N ILE A 633 4.46 2.71 22.94
CA ILE A 633 3.89 4.04 22.70
C ILE A 633 4.99 5.04 22.31
N ALA A 634 6.04 5.16 23.12
CA ALA A 634 7.11 6.13 22.90
C ALA A 634 7.89 5.85 21.61
N PHE A 635 8.20 4.59 21.31
CA PHE A 635 8.96 4.26 20.10
C PHE A 635 8.07 4.34 18.84
N THR A 636 6.76 4.09 18.93
CA THR A 636 5.82 4.38 17.82
C THR A 636 5.83 5.87 17.49
N PHE A 637 5.73 6.74 18.50
CA PHE A 637 5.74 8.19 18.31
C PHE A 637 7.08 8.70 17.75
N ILE A 638 8.21 8.25 18.29
CA ILE A 638 9.56 8.62 17.79
C ILE A 638 9.76 8.16 16.35
N SER A 639 9.28 6.97 16.00
CA SER A 639 9.36 6.46 14.62
C SER A 639 8.49 7.27 13.65
N PHE A 640 7.29 7.67 14.07
CA PHE A 640 6.40 8.52 13.28
C PHE A 640 6.99 9.91 13.03
N MET A 641 7.61 10.54 14.04
CA MET A 641 8.34 11.80 13.86
C MET A 641 9.42 11.67 12.77
N GLY A 642 10.19 10.58 12.81
CA GLY A 642 11.22 10.27 11.81
C GLY A 642 10.69 10.13 10.39
N ILE A 643 9.75 9.20 10.21
CA ILE A 643 9.16 8.92 8.90
C ILE A 643 8.54 10.19 8.30
N SER A 644 7.84 11.00 9.11
CA SER A 644 7.25 12.26 8.66
C SER A 644 8.29 13.30 8.21
N VAL A 645 9.37 13.49 9.00
CA VAL A 645 10.45 14.43 8.68
C VAL A 645 11.16 14.05 7.38
N THR A 646 11.46 12.77 7.16
CA THR A 646 12.06 12.31 5.90
C THR A 646 11.07 12.34 4.75
N SER A 647 9.78 12.08 4.98
CA SER A 647 8.75 12.20 3.95
C SER A 647 8.70 13.62 3.39
N ALA A 648 8.73 14.63 4.27
CA ALA A 648 8.84 16.03 3.87
C ALA A 648 10.14 16.33 3.10
N SER A 649 11.27 15.69 3.45
CA SER A 649 12.55 15.92 2.76
C SER A 649 12.53 15.57 1.26
N LYS A 650 11.70 14.61 0.81
CA LYS A 650 11.47 14.31 -0.62
C LYS A 650 10.82 15.49 -1.35
N ILE A 651 9.92 16.25 -0.69
CA ILE A 651 9.31 17.46 -1.26
C ILE A 651 10.30 18.64 -1.21
N ILE A 652 10.98 18.86 -0.08
CA ILE A 652 11.84 20.03 0.13
C ILE A 652 13.14 19.95 -0.71
N TYR A 653 13.71 18.75 -0.88
CA TYR A 653 15.06 18.53 -1.43
C TYR A 653 15.13 17.45 -2.53
N GLY A 654 14.00 16.97 -3.05
CA GLY A 654 13.93 15.97 -4.14
C GLY A 654 14.41 14.55 -3.79
N LYS A 655 14.92 14.32 -2.57
CA LYS A 655 15.53 13.06 -2.11
C LYS A 655 15.08 12.78 -0.68
N TYR A 656 14.84 11.51 -0.34
CA TYR A 656 14.65 11.11 1.06
C TYR A 656 15.99 11.18 1.83
N TYR A 657 16.06 12.01 2.85
CA TYR A 657 17.19 12.09 3.78
C TYR A 657 16.90 11.29 5.04
N TRP A 658 17.66 10.21 5.26
CA TRP A 658 17.44 9.23 6.33
C TRP A 658 18.16 9.55 7.64
N ASP A 659 19.30 10.24 7.57
CA ASP A 659 19.96 10.81 8.74
C ASP A 659 19.44 12.24 9.00
N PRO A 660 18.82 12.53 10.15
CA PRO A 660 18.39 13.89 10.49
C PRO A 660 19.57 14.88 10.59
N LEU A 661 20.82 14.41 10.79
CA LEU A 661 22.01 15.26 10.73
C LEU A 661 22.37 15.65 9.30
N GLU A 662 22.18 14.76 8.32
CA GLU A 662 22.30 15.11 6.89
C GLU A 662 21.23 16.14 6.53
N LEU A 663 19.99 15.97 6.99
CA LEU A 663 18.87 16.89 6.73
C LEU A 663 19.10 18.32 7.30
N ILE A 664 19.44 18.47 8.58
CA ILE A 664 19.74 19.81 9.14
C ILE A 664 21.02 20.41 8.54
N SER A 665 21.86 19.60 7.89
CA SER A 665 23.05 20.10 7.20
C SER A 665 22.72 20.89 5.91
N LEU A 666 21.51 20.70 5.36
CA LEU A 666 20.98 21.37 4.17
C LEU A 666 20.24 22.69 4.48
N TRP A 667 20.09 23.05 5.76
CA TRP A 667 19.54 24.35 6.16
C TRP A 667 20.51 25.48 5.80
N GLY A 668 19.96 26.63 5.41
CA GLY A 668 20.72 27.78 4.93
C GLY A 668 21.57 28.48 5.99
N ASN A 669 22.25 29.54 5.54
CA ASN A 669 23.20 30.29 6.36
C ASN A 669 22.59 31.55 7.01
N SER A 670 21.26 31.73 6.99
CA SER A 670 20.63 32.83 7.74
C SER A 670 20.84 32.67 9.25
N SER A 671 20.70 33.76 10.01
CA SER A 671 20.86 33.74 11.47
C SER A 671 19.90 32.77 12.15
N GLY A 672 18.65 32.72 11.71
CA GLY A 672 17.63 31.79 12.22
C GLY A 672 17.92 30.32 11.89
N GLU A 673 18.29 30.01 10.64
CA GLU A 673 18.62 28.64 10.23
C GLU A 673 19.89 28.13 10.92
N ARG A 674 20.92 28.97 11.07
CA ARG A 674 22.13 28.63 11.82
C ARG A 674 21.83 28.37 13.30
N ALA A 675 21.00 29.19 13.93
CA ALA A 675 20.56 28.95 15.30
C ALA A 675 19.78 27.62 15.43
N ALA A 676 18.84 27.36 14.53
CA ALA A 676 18.09 26.10 14.50
C ALA A 676 19.01 24.88 14.31
N ARG A 677 19.95 24.94 13.36
CA ARG A 677 20.97 23.92 13.09
C ARG A 677 21.81 23.63 14.33
N PHE A 678 22.28 24.68 15.01
CA PHE A 678 23.05 24.57 16.25
C PHE A 678 22.24 23.88 17.37
N PHE A 679 21.01 24.33 17.65
CA PHE A 679 20.21 23.76 18.75
C PHE A 679 19.75 22.32 18.46
N CYS A 680 19.41 21.98 17.21
CA CYS A 680 19.10 20.61 16.83
C CYS A 680 20.33 19.69 16.96
N ALA A 681 21.47 20.12 16.43
CA ALA A 681 22.72 19.38 16.57
C ALA A 681 23.14 19.22 18.05
N PHE A 682 23.00 20.26 18.89
CA PHE A 682 23.25 20.20 20.32
C PHE A 682 22.33 19.20 21.05
N ALA A 683 21.03 19.19 20.73
CA ALA A 683 20.10 18.20 21.28
C ALA A 683 20.50 16.77 20.87
N PHE A 684 20.99 16.56 19.64
CA PHE A 684 21.52 15.27 19.21
C PHE A 684 22.88 14.92 19.84
N THR A 685 23.78 15.88 20.07
CA THR A 685 25.03 15.72 20.87
C THR A 685 24.72 15.21 22.27
N LEU A 686 23.73 15.81 22.93
CA LEU A 686 23.28 15.36 24.25
C LEU A 686 22.60 13.97 24.16
N ALA A 687 21.80 13.73 23.12
CA ALA A 687 21.11 12.47 22.89
C ALA A 687 22.08 11.29 22.72
N THR A 688 23.12 11.43 21.88
CA THR A 688 24.17 10.43 21.69
C THR A 688 24.99 10.23 22.96
N LEU A 689 25.39 11.32 23.64
CA LEU A 689 26.23 11.26 24.84
C LEU A 689 25.58 10.43 25.96
N GLY A 690 24.33 10.74 26.30
CA GLY A 690 23.59 9.98 27.31
C GLY A 690 23.39 8.51 26.93
N THR A 691 23.07 8.25 25.66
CA THR A 691 22.92 6.87 25.14
C THR A 691 24.22 6.08 25.27
N ASN A 692 25.37 6.72 25.00
CA ASN A 692 26.68 6.08 25.03
C ASN A 692 27.15 5.74 26.45
N ILE A 693 26.89 6.63 27.40
CA ILE A 693 27.18 6.37 28.82
C ILE A 693 26.32 5.22 29.33
N ALA A 694 24.99 5.27 29.07
CA ALA A 694 24.06 4.24 29.49
C ALA A 694 24.30 2.91 28.77
N ALA A 695 23.80 2.76 27.54
CA ALA A 695 23.66 1.45 26.92
C ALA A 695 25.00 0.74 26.62
N ASN A 696 26.08 1.51 26.43
CA ASN A 696 27.31 1.00 25.82
C ASN A 696 28.46 0.91 26.83
N SER A 697 28.95 2.04 27.38
CA SER A 697 30.17 2.00 28.22
C SER A 697 29.96 1.31 29.56
N ILE A 698 28.83 1.53 30.24
CA ILE A 698 28.54 0.86 31.52
C ILE A 698 28.35 -0.66 31.31
N SER A 699 27.68 -1.06 30.23
CA SER A 699 27.51 -2.48 29.86
C SER A 699 28.85 -3.17 29.66
N ALA A 700 29.71 -2.64 28.78
CA ALA A 700 31.06 -3.16 28.56
C ALA A 700 31.91 -3.12 29.85
N GLY A 701 31.75 -2.09 30.68
CA GLY A 701 32.39 -1.99 32.00
C GLY A 701 32.02 -3.13 32.95
N ASN A 702 30.76 -3.57 32.97
CA ASN A 702 30.33 -4.75 33.72
C ASN A 702 30.86 -6.06 33.11
N ASP A 703 30.88 -6.18 31.78
CA ASP A 703 31.40 -7.38 31.10
C ASP A 703 32.91 -7.58 31.30
N PHE A 704 33.71 -6.53 31.06
CA PHE A 704 35.16 -6.57 31.24
C PHE A 704 35.55 -6.89 32.69
N ASN A 705 34.79 -6.40 33.66
CA ASN A 705 34.91 -6.77 35.07
C ASN A 705 34.52 -8.24 35.32
N ALA A 706 33.52 -8.79 34.63
CA ALA A 706 33.17 -10.20 34.78
C ALA A 706 34.20 -11.15 34.15
N LEU A 707 34.87 -10.72 33.07
CA LEU A 707 35.96 -11.44 32.40
C LEU A 707 37.27 -11.41 33.19
N LEU A 708 37.72 -10.22 33.63
CA LEU A 708 39.02 -10.01 34.27
C LEU A 708 38.90 -9.25 35.62
N PRO A 709 38.15 -9.77 36.61
CA PRO A 709 37.79 -9.04 37.85
C PRO A 709 38.99 -8.62 38.71
N ARG A 710 40.15 -9.29 38.57
CA ARG A 710 41.39 -8.91 39.27
C ARG A 710 42.05 -7.66 38.71
N TYR A 711 41.78 -7.31 37.45
CA TYR A 711 42.50 -6.26 36.72
C TYR A 711 41.57 -5.11 36.29
N LEU A 712 40.35 -5.43 35.87
CA LEU A 712 39.40 -4.48 35.31
C LEU A 712 38.22 -4.29 36.28
N ASN A 713 38.17 -3.14 36.96
CA ASN A 713 36.92 -2.67 37.56
C ASN A 713 36.05 -1.98 36.49
N ILE A 714 34.79 -1.65 36.82
CA ILE A 714 33.83 -1.07 35.86
C ILE A 714 34.40 0.18 35.17
N ARG A 715 35.10 1.09 35.87
CA ARG A 715 35.72 2.28 35.25
C ARG A 715 36.82 1.90 34.25
N ARG A 716 37.70 0.96 34.60
CA ARG A 716 38.76 0.46 33.70
C ARG A 716 38.15 -0.22 32.45
N GLY A 717 37.07 -0.98 32.61
CA GLY A 717 36.32 -1.55 31.49
C GLY A 717 35.64 -0.50 30.61
N SER A 718 35.05 0.54 31.20
CA SER A 718 34.49 1.69 30.44
C SER A 718 35.55 2.44 29.65
N ILE A 719 36.76 2.63 30.20
CA ILE A 719 37.91 3.20 29.49
C ILE A 719 38.32 2.30 28.32
N LEU A 720 38.44 0.98 28.54
CA LEU A 720 38.80 0.03 27.49
C LEU A 720 37.76 0.03 26.35
N CYS A 721 36.47 0.11 26.68
CA CYS A 721 35.40 0.32 25.70
C CYS A 721 35.56 1.63 24.92
N ALA A 722 35.98 2.72 25.56
CA ALA A 722 36.15 4.02 24.93
C ALA A 722 37.34 4.10 23.95
N PHE A 723 38.36 3.24 24.13
CA PHE A 723 39.47 3.10 23.17
C PHE A 723 39.21 2.04 22.09
N ILE A 724 38.74 0.84 22.46
CA ILE A 724 38.44 -0.22 21.48
C ILE A 724 37.28 0.23 20.57
N GLY A 725 36.14 0.59 21.16
CA GLY A 725 34.98 1.07 20.42
C GLY A 725 35.22 2.42 19.74
N GLY A 726 35.93 3.33 20.42
CA GLY A 726 36.17 4.69 19.91
C GLY A 726 37.24 4.78 18.81
N TRP A 727 38.19 3.85 18.69
CA TRP A 727 39.29 3.99 17.74
C TRP A 727 39.63 2.69 17.00
N VAL A 728 39.76 1.56 17.72
CA VAL A 728 40.18 0.28 17.11
C VAL A 728 39.15 -0.30 16.14
N LEU A 729 37.85 -0.08 16.37
CA LEU A 729 36.77 -0.59 15.53
C LEU A 729 36.42 0.29 14.31
N VAL A 730 37.14 1.39 14.09
CA VAL A 730 37.05 2.30 12.92
C VAL A 730 35.58 2.59 12.47
N PRO A 731 34.71 3.06 13.40
CA PRO A 731 33.24 2.96 13.28
C PRO A 731 32.61 3.71 12.08
N TRP A 732 33.30 4.69 11.50
CA TRP A 732 32.79 5.46 10.37
C TRP A 732 32.58 4.63 9.09
N HIS A 733 33.37 3.58 8.85
CA HIS A 733 33.14 2.69 7.69
C HIS A 733 31.81 1.89 7.77
N ILE A 734 31.25 1.71 8.97
CA ILE A 734 29.94 1.05 9.17
C ILE A 734 28.80 2.03 8.83
N LEU A 735 28.94 3.29 9.24
CA LEU A 735 27.96 4.35 9.00
C LEU A 735 27.99 4.93 7.58
N ALA A 736 29.05 4.69 6.82
CA ALA A 736 29.22 5.17 5.44
C ALA A 736 28.18 4.63 4.42
N SER A 737 27.22 3.80 4.83
CA SER A 737 25.98 3.54 4.07
C SER A 737 24.92 2.86 4.95
N ALA A 738 23.64 3.23 4.79
CA ALA A 738 22.55 2.60 5.54
C ALA A 738 22.48 1.05 5.41
N PRO A 739 22.69 0.40 4.24
CA PRO A 739 22.70 -1.06 4.16
C PRO A 739 23.77 -1.74 5.03
N ARG A 740 25.01 -1.23 5.03
CA ARG A 740 26.08 -1.75 5.93
C ARG A 740 25.67 -1.65 7.41
N PHE A 741 25.11 -0.52 7.81
CA PHE A 741 24.62 -0.30 9.18
C PHE A 741 23.45 -1.23 9.55
N LEU A 742 22.49 -1.43 8.64
CA LEU A 742 21.37 -2.35 8.85
C LEU A 742 21.82 -3.81 8.91
N SER A 743 22.71 -4.25 8.01
CA SER A 743 23.26 -5.60 8.03
C SER A 743 24.04 -5.89 9.32
N PHE A 744 24.83 -4.92 9.78
CA PHE A 744 25.47 -4.98 11.09
C PHE A 744 24.44 -5.12 12.23
N ALA A 745 23.44 -4.24 12.28
CA ALA A 745 22.45 -4.20 13.38
C ALA A 745 21.54 -5.45 13.44
N GLY A 746 21.15 -5.99 12.29
CA GLY A 746 20.37 -7.23 12.21
C GLY A 746 21.16 -8.46 12.63
N GLY A 747 22.47 -8.51 12.31
CA GLY A 747 23.33 -9.68 12.53
C GLY A 747 23.33 -10.22 13.97
N TYR A 748 23.38 -9.36 14.97
CA TYR A 748 23.50 -9.77 16.38
C TYR A 748 22.22 -10.33 17.00
N THR A 749 21.06 -10.19 16.33
CA THR A 749 19.80 -10.85 16.77
C THR A 749 19.98 -12.37 16.87
N VAL A 750 20.75 -12.96 15.96
CA VAL A 750 21.08 -14.39 15.88
C VAL A 750 21.69 -14.93 17.17
N PHE A 751 22.42 -14.10 17.93
CA PHE A 751 23.09 -14.50 19.17
C PHE A 751 22.33 -14.01 20.40
N LEU A 752 21.88 -12.76 20.41
CA LEU A 752 21.28 -12.16 21.62
C LEU A 752 19.84 -12.63 21.87
N ALA A 753 19.07 -12.98 20.84
CA ALA A 753 17.73 -13.52 21.05
C ALA A 753 17.76 -14.90 21.72
N PRO A 754 18.60 -15.87 21.27
CA PRO A 754 18.86 -17.10 22.01
C PRO A 754 19.36 -16.88 23.44
N ILE A 755 20.34 -15.98 23.65
CA ILE A 755 20.85 -15.67 25.00
C ILE A 755 19.71 -15.19 25.91
N ALA A 756 18.85 -14.30 25.42
CA ALA A 756 17.71 -13.80 26.17
C ALA A 756 16.64 -14.89 26.44
N GLY A 757 16.39 -15.75 25.47
CA GLY A 757 15.47 -16.88 25.59
C GLY A 757 15.88 -17.85 26.70
N VAL A 758 17.16 -18.25 26.74
CA VAL A 758 17.73 -19.10 27.82
C VAL A 758 17.52 -18.44 29.18
N MET A 759 17.94 -17.18 29.35
CA MET A 759 17.90 -16.49 30.66
C MET A 759 16.48 -16.32 31.20
N THR A 760 15.53 -15.99 30.31
CA THR A 760 14.11 -15.88 30.69
C THR A 760 13.53 -17.24 31.07
N ALA A 761 13.73 -18.28 30.25
CA ALA A 761 13.22 -19.63 30.52
C ALA A 761 13.82 -20.22 31.81
N ASP A 762 15.11 -20.02 32.04
CA ASP A 762 15.81 -20.50 33.23
C ASP A 762 15.28 -19.87 34.52
N TYR A 763 15.14 -18.54 34.56
CA TYR A 763 14.67 -17.86 35.76
C TYR A 763 13.18 -18.10 36.02
N PHE A 764 12.31 -17.94 35.01
CA PHE A 764 10.86 -17.95 35.22
C PHE A 764 10.22 -19.34 35.12
N LEU A 765 10.64 -20.19 34.18
CA LEU A 765 9.97 -21.48 33.91
C LEU A 765 10.63 -22.64 34.67
N VAL A 766 11.96 -22.75 34.59
CA VAL A 766 12.73 -23.84 35.20
C VAL A 766 12.90 -23.62 36.69
N LYS A 767 13.58 -22.54 37.09
CA LYS A 767 13.91 -22.25 38.50
C LYS A 767 12.81 -21.50 39.24
N LYS A 768 11.79 -20.97 38.56
CA LYS A 768 10.61 -20.29 39.14
C LYS A 768 10.98 -19.20 40.15
N GLY A 769 12.04 -18.45 39.86
CA GLY A 769 12.62 -17.40 40.70
C GLY A 769 13.50 -17.86 41.87
N LYS A 770 13.68 -19.18 42.07
CA LYS A 770 14.50 -19.77 43.13
C LYS A 770 15.95 -19.88 42.70
N VAL A 771 16.73 -18.83 42.97
CA VAL A 771 18.17 -18.76 42.64
C VAL A 771 18.98 -18.31 43.85
N SER A 772 20.20 -18.83 43.97
CA SER A 772 21.23 -18.31 44.87
C SER A 772 22.07 -17.27 44.16
N VAL A 773 22.07 -16.03 44.66
CA VAL A 773 22.96 -14.96 44.17
C VAL A 773 24.42 -15.20 44.58
N PRO A 774 24.75 -15.56 45.85
CA PRO A 774 26.13 -15.86 46.25
C PRO A 774 26.79 -16.96 45.41
N ALA A 775 26.05 -17.99 45.00
CA ALA A 775 26.59 -19.06 44.16
C ALA A 775 27.02 -18.60 42.76
N MET A 776 26.44 -17.53 42.20
CA MET A 776 26.83 -16.98 40.89
C MET A 776 28.25 -16.35 40.90
N TYR A 777 28.83 -16.14 42.08
CA TYR A 777 30.21 -15.66 42.24
C TYR A 777 31.22 -16.79 42.50
N ARG A 778 30.78 -18.03 42.73
CA ARG A 778 31.64 -19.17 43.11
C ARG A 778 31.87 -20.10 41.91
N PRO A 779 33.09 -20.20 41.32
CA PRO A 779 33.38 -21.07 40.17
C PRO A 779 33.15 -22.57 40.41
N ARG A 780 33.15 -22.99 41.68
CA ARG A 780 32.88 -24.37 42.13
C ARG A 780 31.52 -24.51 42.85
N GLY A 781 30.63 -23.51 42.75
CA GLY A 781 29.28 -23.55 43.33
C GLY A 781 28.27 -24.33 42.46
N ILE A 782 26.99 -24.27 42.85
CA ILE A 782 25.92 -25.06 42.21
C ILE A 782 25.76 -24.85 40.69
N TYR A 783 26.06 -23.64 40.18
CA TYR A 783 26.03 -23.35 38.73
C TYR A 783 27.32 -23.77 37.99
N ARG A 784 28.08 -24.72 38.54
CA ARG A 784 29.19 -25.36 37.81
C ARG A 784 28.66 -26.29 36.72
N TYR A 785 27.51 -26.94 36.91
CA TYR A 785 26.99 -27.98 35.99
C TYR A 785 28.10 -29.00 35.62
N ARG A 786 28.11 -29.51 34.38
CA ARG A 786 29.19 -30.38 33.87
C ARG A 786 30.37 -29.50 33.43
N ALA A 787 31.49 -29.57 34.16
CA ALA A 787 32.75 -28.88 33.84
C ALA A 787 32.68 -27.35 33.63
N GLY A 788 31.67 -26.66 34.18
CA GLY A 788 31.46 -25.22 34.01
C GLY A 788 30.52 -24.84 32.86
N ILE A 789 29.91 -25.82 32.19
CA ILE A 789 29.02 -25.66 31.04
C ILE A 789 27.64 -26.25 31.37
N ASN A 790 26.58 -25.45 31.24
CA ASN A 790 25.23 -26.00 31.18
C ASN A 790 24.98 -26.55 29.77
N TRP A 791 25.11 -27.87 29.59
CA TRP A 791 24.91 -28.49 28.28
C TRP A 791 23.49 -28.27 27.73
N ARG A 792 22.48 -28.06 28.60
CA ARG A 792 21.10 -27.77 28.17
C ARG A 792 21.01 -26.40 27.47
N SER A 793 21.73 -25.38 27.95
CA SER A 793 21.77 -24.08 27.28
C SER A 793 22.62 -24.12 26.02
N LEU A 794 23.72 -24.89 25.99
CA LEU A 794 24.50 -25.10 24.78
C LEU A 794 23.66 -25.75 23.68
N ALA A 795 22.93 -26.82 23.99
CA ALA A 795 22.01 -27.47 23.04
C ALA A 795 20.93 -26.50 22.52
N ALA A 796 20.29 -25.75 23.42
CA ALA A 796 19.28 -24.75 23.03
C ALA A 796 19.87 -23.64 22.14
N MET A 797 21.06 -23.11 22.48
CA MET A 797 21.77 -22.11 21.68
C MET A 797 22.11 -22.61 20.27
N LEU A 798 22.54 -23.86 20.13
CA LEU A 798 22.82 -24.46 18.82
C LEU A 798 21.54 -24.50 17.95
N VAL A 799 20.41 -24.93 18.51
CA VAL A 799 19.12 -24.93 17.81
C VAL A 799 18.66 -23.50 17.45
N GLY A 800 18.81 -22.53 18.36
CA GLY A 800 18.41 -21.14 18.14
C GLY A 800 19.28 -20.39 17.12
N CYS A 801 20.59 -20.64 17.11
CA CYS A 801 21.54 -19.93 16.24
C CYS A 801 21.71 -20.59 14.86
N ILE A 802 21.92 -21.92 14.78
CA ILE A 802 22.38 -22.60 13.54
C ILE A 802 21.51 -22.29 12.32
N PRO A 803 20.17 -22.39 12.36
CA PRO A 803 19.32 -22.13 11.20
C PRO A 803 19.37 -20.67 10.70
N CYS A 804 19.74 -19.72 11.56
CA CYS A 804 19.86 -18.31 11.19
C CYS A 804 21.21 -17.97 10.50
N PHE A 805 22.25 -18.78 10.68
CA PHE A 805 23.60 -18.48 10.15
C PHE A 805 23.67 -18.34 8.62
N PRO A 806 23.05 -19.22 7.78
CA PRO A 806 23.16 -19.09 6.33
C PRO A 806 22.64 -17.75 5.79
N GLY A 807 21.48 -17.28 6.29
CA GLY A 807 20.92 -15.98 5.93
C GLY A 807 21.74 -14.80 6.49
N PHE A 808 22.29 -14.94 7.70
CA PHE A 808 23.21 -13.95 8.26
C PHE A 808 24.49 -13.80 7.42
N LEU A 809 25.05 -14.89 6.92
CA LEU A 809 26.22 -14.88 6.03
C LEU A 809 25.88 -14.22 4.68
N HIS A 810 24.75 -14.58 4.07
CA HIS A 810 24.26 -13.97 2.82
C HIS A 810 24.01 -12.45 2.98
N ASN A 811 23.53 -12.03 4.15
CA ASN A 811 23.28 -10.63 4.48
C ASN A 811 24.56 -9.79 4.71
N ILE A 812 25.71 -10.44 4.99
CA ILE A 812 27.03 -9.80 5.02
C ILE A 812 27.68 -9.83 3.64
N ASN A 813 27.67 -10.99 2.98
CA ASN A 813 28.25 -11.20 1.65
C ASN A 813 27.26 -11.99 0.78
N PRO A 814 26.56 -11.33 -0.16
CA PRO A 814 25.58 -11.98 -1.05
C PRO A 814 26.17 -13.07 -1.96
N ALA A 815 27.49 -13.18 -2.09
CA ALA A 815 28.15 -14.30 -2.79
C ALA A 815 28.20 -15.59 -1.95
N ILE A 816 27.73 -15.58 -0.70
CA ILE A 816 27.68 -16.74 0.19
C ILE A 816 26.22 -17.11 0.45
N GLY A 817 25.85 -18.37 0.24
CA GLY A 817 24.48 -18.86 0.44
C GLY A 817 23.48 -18.38 -0.62
N SER A 818 22.21 -18.78 -0.47
CA SER A 818 21.13 -18.45 -1.40
C SER A 818 20.14 -17.46 -0.81
N SER A 819 19.44 -16.71 -1.67
CA SER A 819 18.43 -15.72 -1.28
C SER A 819 17.32 -16.29 -0.38
N ALA A 820 16.96 -17.57 -0.55
CA ALA A 820 15.99 -18.26 0.31
C ALA A 820 16.43 -18.37 1.78
N THR A 821 17.74 -18.36 2.07
CA THR A 821 18.24 -18.39 3.46
C THR A 821 17.94 -17.11 4.24
N MET A 822 17.70 -15.98 3.54
CA MET A 822 17.32 -14.71 4.16
C MET A 822 16.00 -14.80 4.93
N TYR A 823 15.09 -15.72 4.59
CA TYR A 823 13.81 -15.85 5.28
C TYR A 823 13.97 -16.21 6.77
N MET A 824 14.91 -17.09 7.11
CA MET A 824 15.19 -17.42 8.52
C MET A 824 15.90 -16.25 9.24
N PHE A 825 16.78 -15.53 8.55
CA PHE A 825 17.40 -14.32 9.09
C PHE A 825 16.40 -13.17 9.28
N SER A 826 15.38 -13.04 8.44
CA SER A 826 14.29 -12.07 8.61
C SER A 826 13.41 -12.33 9.83
N ILE A 827 13.56 -13.46 10.53
CA ILE A 827 12.83 -13.76 11.77
C ILE A 827 13.74 -14.11 12.96
N SER A 828 15.06 -13.90 12.85
CA SER A 828 16.05 -14.42 13.81
C SER A 828 15.85 -13.96 15.26
N TRP A 829 15.29 -12.77 15.52
CA TRP A 829 14.89 -12.39 16.89
C TRP A 829 13.73 -13.25 17.42
N ILE A 830 12.66 -13.41 16.65
CA ILE A 830 11.46 -14.13 17.08
C ILE A 830 11.77 -15.63 17.20
N TYR A 831 12.38 -16.20 16.16
CA TYR A 831 12.86 -17.58 16.15
C TYR A 831 13.84 -17.83 17.30
N GLY A 832 14.92 -17.03 17.36
CA GLY A 832 15.99 -17.19 18.33
C GLY A 832 15.52 -17.06 19.77
N TYR A 833 14.61 -16.13 20.09
CA TYR A 833 14.08 -15.99 21.44
C TYR A 833 13.16 -17.15 21.83
N PHE A 834 12.08 -17.39 21.09
CA PHE A 834 11.05 -18.34 21.50
C PHE A 834 11.47 -19.80 21.36
N VAL A 835 12.18 -20.16 20.27
CA VAL A 835 12.64 -21.55 20.08
C VAL A 835 13.71 -21.89 21.11
N THR A 836 14.67 -21.01 21.38
CA THR A 836 15.69 -21.27 22.41
C THR A 836 15.08 -21.34 23.80
N ALA A 837 14.12 -20.47 24.15
CA ALA A 837 13.41 -20.52 25.43
C ALA A 837 12.64 -21.85 25.59
N GLY A 838 11.90 -22.26 24.57
CA GLY A 838 11.12 -23.51 24.57
C GLY A 838 11.99 -24.76 24.62
N VAL A 839 13.05 -24.83 23.80
CA VAL A 839 14.00 -25.94 23.77
C VAL A 839 14.77 -26.03 25.09
N TYR A 840 15.23 -24.90 25.65
CA TYR A 840 15.88 -24.89 26.96
C TYR A 840 14.95 -25.39 28.06
N TRP A 841 13.70 -24.88 28.11
CA TRP A 841 12.71 -25.31 29.09
C TRP A 841 12.37 -26.81 28.95
N LEU A 842 12.21 -27.32 27.73
CA LEU A 842 11.93 -28.72 27.48
C LEU A 842 13.09 -29.62 27.94
N ILE A 843 14.33 -29.33 27.52
CA ILE A 843 15.51 -30.12 27.90
C ILE A 843 15.76 -30.02 29.42
N ALA A 844 15.59 -28.85 30.03
CA ALA A 844 15.73 -28.68 31.48
C ALA A 844 14.61 -29.33 32.30
N THR A 845 13.44 -29.59 31.70
CA THR A 845 12.34 -30.33 32.35
C THR A 845 12.51 -31.84 32.20
N LEU A 846 12.98 -32.32 31.04
CA LEU A 846 13.23 -33.74 30.77
C LEU A 846 14.54 -34.26 31.40
N ALA A 847 15.57 -33.42 31.47
CA ALA A 847 16.88 -33.75 32.06
C ALA A 847 17.27 -32.69 33.13
N PRO A 848 16.51 -32.61 34.25
CA PRO A 848 16.69 -31.59 35.28
C PRO A 848 18.05 -31.69 35.97
N ASP A 849 18.42 -30.62 36.67
CA ASP A 849 19.72 -30.47 37.33
C ASP A 849 19.52 -30.24 38.83
N ALA A 850 19.43 -31.33 39.58
CA ALA A 850 19.09 -31.29 41.02
C ALA A 850 20.04 -30.41 41.85
N ALA A 851 21.30 -30.27 41.43
CA ALA A 851 22.29 -29.44 42.11
C ALA A 851 22.02 -27.94 41.97
N SER A 852 21.48 -27.47 40.84
CA SER A 852 21.22 -26.05 40.57
C SER A 852 19.78 -25.59 40.84
N THR A 853 18.91 -26.51 41.29
CA THR A 853 17.55 -26.21 41.77
C THR A 853 17.52 -26.07 43.30
N LEU A 854 16.79 -25.06 43.81
CA LEU A 854 16.75 -24.72 45.24
C LEU A 854 15.32 -24.77 45.81
N ALA A 855 15.20 -25.00 47.12
CA ALA A 855 13.93 -24.96 47.83
C ALA A 855 13.36 -23.54 47.96
N ALA A 856 14.23 -22.55 48.15
CA ALA A 856 13.94 -21.11 48.22
C ALA A 856 14.99 -20.31 47.40
N ALA A 857 14.87 -18.97 47.35
CA ALA A 857 15.89 -18.11 46.74
C ALA A 857 16.86 -17.59 47.82
N GLU A 858 18.17 -17.61 47.55
CA GLU A 858 19.18 -17.00 48.43
C GLU A 858 19.59 -15.65 47.84
N LEU A 859 18.97 -14.56 48.30
CA LEU A 859 19.44 -13.20 48.03
C LEU A 859 20.57 -12.87 49.01
N GLY A 860 21.59 -12.12 48.55
CA GLY A 860 22.79 -11.85 49.33
C GLY A 860 22.52 -11.15 50.67
N ASP A 861 21.48 -10.31 50.72
CA ASP A 861 21.15 -9.49 51.89
C ASP A 861 20.60 -10.31 53.09
N LEU A 862 19.99 -11.48 52.83
CA LEU A 862 19.38 -12.34 53.85
C LEU A 862 20.40 -12.97 54.81
N ILE A 863 21.62 -13.24 54.32
CA ILE A 863 22.68 -13.90 55.09
C ILE A 863 23.10 -13.03 56.28
N THR A 864 23.13 -11.70 56.09
CA THR A 864 23.45 -10.74 57.16
C THR A 864 22.47 -10.76 58.33
N GLN A 865 21.20 -11.16 58.14
CA GLN A 865 20.22 -11.20 59.23
C GLN A 865 20.14 -12.55 59.94
N THR A 866 20.58 -13.64 59.30
CA THR A 866 20.62 -14.98 59.92
C THR A 866 21.90 -15.20 60.72
N GLN A 867 23.06 -14.74 60.22
CA GLN A 867 24.32 -14.92 60.95
C GLN A 867 24.40 -14.11 62.26
N ASP A 868 23.72 -12.96 62.34
CA ASP A 868 23.59 -12.18 63.59
C ASP A 868 22.62 -12.81 64.61
N GLN A 869 21.85 -13.85 64.24
CA GLN A 869 20.98 -14.61 65.16
C GLN A 869 21.57 -15.98 65.54
N GLU A 870 22.18 -16.70 64.59
CA GLU A 870 22.81 -18.01 64.87
C GLU A 870 24.10 -17.89 65.72
N SER A 871 24.70 -16.71 65.80
CA SER A 871 25.93 -16.46 66.60
C SER A 871 25.72 -16.21 68.09
N ILE A 872 24.48 -16.30 68.61
CA ILE A 872 24.13 -16.01 70.02
C ILE A 872 23.47 -17.24 70.70
N SER A 873 23.85 -18.47 70.32
CA SER A 873 23.19 -19.69 70.85
C SER A 873 24.07 -20.93 71.09
N ILE A 874 25.34 -20.73 71.50
CA ILE A 874 26.12 -21.79 72.19
C ILE A 874 26.93 -21.16 73.35
N GLU A 875 26.39 -21.24 74.57
CA GLU A 875 27.04 -21.37 75.91
C GLU A 875 26.18 -20.75 77.03
N GLY A 876 26.15 -21.38 78.22
CA GLY A 876 25.71 -20.77 79.48
C GLY A 876 24.32 -21.18 80.02
N ASP A 877 24.31 -21.96 81.11
CA ASP A 877 23.12 -22.39 81.85
C ASP A 877 22.38 -21.28 82.64
N GLY A 878 21.11 -21.52 83.01
CA GLY A 878 20.58 -20.99 84.29
C GLY A 878 19.10 -20.56 84.38
N VAL A 879 18.26 -21.42 85.00
CA VAL A 879 17.15 -21.11 85.95
C VAL A 879 16.14 -19.97 85.64
N GLY A 880 14.83 -20.27 85.63
CA GLY A 880 13.79 -19.25 85.86
C GLY A 880 12.36 -19.61 85.40
N SER A 881 11.41 -19.64 86.34
CA SER A 881 9.98 -20.01 86.21
C SER A 881 9.02 -18.95 85.65
N ASP A 882 7.92 -19.42 85.04
CA ASP A 882 6.56 -18.83 84.94
C ASP A 882 6.29 -17.50 84.17
N GLY A 883 5.08 -17.36 83.58
CA GLY A 883 4.56 -16.05 83.11
C GLY A 883 3.62 -16.02 81.89
N SER A 884 2.34 -16.35 82.09
CA SER A 884 1.15 -16.20 81.22
C SER A 884 1.00 -15.05 80.18
N GLU A 885 0.34 -15.39 79.06
CA GLU A 885 -0.72 -14.65 78.31
C GLU A 885 -0.48 -13.40 77.41
N ALA A 886 -0.86 -13.60 76.14
CA ALA A 886 -1.70 -12.78 75.23
C ALA A 886 -1.84 -11.24 75.35
N GLY A 887 -1.70 -10.53 74.22
CA GLY A 887 -2.10 -9.13 74.01
C GLY A 887 -2.39 -8.78 72.54
N LYS A 888 -3.18 -7.73 72.27
CA LYS A 888 -3.70 -7.37 70.93
C LYS A 888 -3.47 -5.89 70.55
N GLU A 889 -3.49 -5.65 69.24
CA GLU A 889 -3.89 -4.42 68.52
C GLU A 889 -3.03 -3.12 68.46
N LYS A 890 -2.66 -2.79 67.20
CA LYS A 890 -2.90 -1.52 66.48
C LYS A 890 -2.44 -0.15 67.04
N SER A 891 -1.43 0.40 66.33
CA SER A 891 -1.55 1.57 65.42
C SER A 891 -1.09 2.99 65.85
N VAL A 892 -0.96 3.85 64.82
CA VAL A 892 -0.87 5.33 64.79
C VAL A 892 0.52 6.01 64.98
N LEU A 893 1.06 6.44 63.82
CA LEU A 893 1.74 7.70 63.45
C LEU A 893 2.91 8.34 64.27
N THR A 894 3.87 8.81 63.46
CA THR A 894 4.68 10.06 63.56
C THR A 894 5.79 10.21 64.61
N GLY A 895 6.88 10.88 64.19
CA GLY A 895 7.99 11.34 65.02
C GLY A 895 9.30 11.43 64.23
N ALA A 896 9.90 12.62 64.14
CA ALA A 896 11.22 12.82 63.52
C ALA A 896 12.04 13.82 64.36
N ALA A 897 13.30 13.49 64.69
CA ALA A 897 14.19 14.32 65.51
C ALA A 897 15.69 14.00 65.31
N VAL A 898 16.56 14.83 65.92
CA VAL A 898 18.05 14.85 65.84
C VAL A 898 18.61 15.37 67.18
N VAL A 899 19.90 15.30 67.55
CA VAL A 899 21.14 15.11 66.75
C VAL A 899 21.78 13.71 66.98
N THR A 900 23.03 13.40 67.34
CA THR A 900 24.27 14.11 67.77
C THR A 900 25.52 13.55 67.02
N ASN A 901 26.73 13.70 67.57
CA ASN A 901 27.98 13.10 67.13
C ASN A 901 28.86 12.76 68.36
N ALA A 902 29.77 11.78 68.23
CA ALA A 902 30.91 11.59 69.13
C ALA A 902 32.15 11.14 68.30
N LYS A 903 33.37 11.39 68.78
CA LYS A 903 34.63 11.22 68.01
C LYS A 903 35.73 10.47 68.78
N GLY A 904 36.35 9.51 68.07
CA GLY A 904 37.75 9.09 68.25
C GLY A 904 38.06 8.16 69.45
N PRO A 905 39.31 7.67 69.56
CA PRO A 905 40.44 7.82 68.63
C PRO A 905 40.61 6.62 67.66
N GLU A 906 41.66 6.63 66.85
CA GLU A 906 41.98 5.61 65.83
C GLU A 906 43.09 4.64 66.31
N MET A 907 43.09 3.40 65.76
CA MET A 907 44.26 2.53 65.71
C MET A 907 44.17 1.66 64.44
N GLU A 908 45.30 1.44 63.75
CA GLU A 908 45.32 1.10 62.32
C GLU A 908 45.20 -0.40 61.99
N ALA A 909 44.04 -0.85 61.46
CA ALA A 909 43.91 -2.23 60.91
C ALA A 909 42.70 -2.52 59.96
N SER A 910 42.05 -1.55 59.27
CA SER A 910 40.72 -1.84 58.65
C SER A 910 40.31 -1.15 57.33
N THR A 911 41.25 -0.87 56.41
CA THR A 911 40.97 -0.02 55.22
C THR A 911 40.23 -0.67 54.04
N GLU A 912 39.87 -1.98 54.06
CA GLU A 912 39.16 -2.65 52.94
C GLU A 912 37.71 -3.12 53.23
N ARG A 913 37.16 -2.95 54.44
CA ARG A 913 35.81 -3.46 54.78
C ARG A 913 34.68 -2.42 54.83
N ARG A 914 34.90 -1.17 54.37
CA ARG A 914 33.90 -0.08 54.48
C ARG A 914 33.33 0.44 53.14
N ALA A 915 33.26 -0.42 52.12
CA ALA A 915 32.81 -0.06 50.76
C ALA A 915 31.39 -0.57 50.36
N LEU A 916 30.63 -1.17 51.30
CA LEU A 916 29.35 -1.85 51.02
C LEU A 916 28.08 -1.08 51.49
N ARG A 917 28.11 0.25 51.50
CA ARG A 917 26.88 1.07 51.53
C ARG A 917 27.01 2.30 50.62
N PRO A 918 26.26 2.39 49.51
CA PRO A 918 25.86 3.68 48.96
C PRO A 918 24.91 4.37 49.96
N SER A 919 24.93 5.70 50.04
CA SER A 919 23.83 6.46 50.63
C SER A 919 22.56 6.33 49.76
N PRO A 920 21.34 6.57 50.29
CA PRO A 920 20.08 6.31 49.60
C PRO A 920 19.75 7.33 48.48
N VAL A 921 20.64 7.48 47.51
CA VAL A 921 20.45 8.28 46.29
C VAL A 921 19.52 7.51 45.35
N SER A 922 18.24 7.88 45.39
CA SER A 922 17.17 6.99 44.94
C SER A 922 16.71 7.22 43.48
N PHE A 923 16.46 6.11 42.80
CA PHE A 923 15.84 6.04 41.48
C PHE A 923 14.33 5.77 41.64
N ASP A 924 13.52 6.31 40.75
CA ASP A 924 12.06 6.37 40.86
C ASP A 924 11.41 5.81 39.59
N VAL A 925 10.10 5.58 39.57
CA VAL A 925 9.35 5.28 38.33
C VAL A 925 9.68 6.31 37.23
N THR A 926 9.74 7.60 37.57
CA THR A 926 10.16 8.69 36.68
C THR A 926 11.55 8.45 36.09
N ALA A 927 12.46 7.80 36.84
CA ALA A 927 13.80 7.46 36.39
C ALA A 927 13.86 6.16 35.58
N VAL A 928 12.97 5.18 35.80
CA VAL A 928 12.82 4.02 34.89
C VAL A 928 12.30 4.49 33.53
N ILE A 929 11.30 5.38 33.54
CA ILE A 929 10.78 6.03 32.34
C ILE A 929 11.89 6.87 31.67
N ALA A 930 12.59 7.73 32.43
CA ALA A 930 13.65 8.56 31.88
C ALA A 930 14.85 7.75 31.38
N CYS A 931 15.24 6.63 32.00
CA CYS A 931 16.28 5.74 31.45
C CYS A 931 15.81 5.07 30.15
N THR A 932 14.58 4.57 30.11
CA THR A 932 14.01 3.92 28.91
C THR A 932 13.89 4.92 27.74
N ALA A 933 13.38 6.12 28.01
CA ALA A 933 13.31 7.22 27.05
C ALA A 933 14.70 7.82 26.72
N ALA A 934 15.67 7.77 27.64
CA ALA A 934 17.03 8.23 27.35
C ALA A 934 17.83 7.22 26.51
N ILE A 935 17.50 5.92 26.53
CA ILE A 935 18.18 4.96 25.65
C ILE A 935 17.57 4.98 24.23
N ALA A 936 16.52 5.79 23.98
CA ALA A 936 16.09 6.19 22.64
C ALA A 936 17.27 6.70 21.79
N ARG A 937 17.69 5.87 20.83
CA ARG A 937 18.81 6.15 19.94
C ARG A 937 18.33 7.07 18.81
N PRO A 938 19.07 8.14 18.45
CA PRO A 938 18.78 8.91 17.22
C PRO A 938 18.77 8.03 15.96
N THR A 939 19.56 6.95 15.94
CA THR A 939 19.58 5.96 14.86
C THR A 939 18.31 5.10 14.75
N THR A 940 17.41 5.10 15.75
CA THR A 940 16.11 4.38 15.66
C THR A 940 15.25 4.98 14.56
N THR A 941 15.15 6.32 14.59
CA THR A 941 14.56 7.19 13.57
C THR A 941 15.12 6.82 12.20
N ALA A 942 16.45 6.90 12.06
CA ALA A 942 17.17 6.63 10.82
C ALA A 942 17.01 5.17 10.32
N THR A 943 16.83 4.19 11.21
CA THR A 943 16.58 2.78 10.87
C THR A 943 15.19 2.58 10.27
N MET A 944 14.15 3.11 10.93
CA MET A 944 12.76 3.05 10.45
C MET A 944 12.62 3.74 9.09
N ILE A 945 13.28 4.89 8.94
CA ILE A 945 13.35 5.61 7.66
C ILE A 945 14.11 4.80 6.61
N ALA A 946 15.32 4.31 6.89
CA ALA A 946 16.13 3.59 5.91
C ALA A 946 15.45 2.32 5.39
N GLY A 947 14.68 1.63 6.24
CA GLY A 947 13.80 0.53 5.80
C GLY A 947 12.76 0.99 4.78
N ALA A 948 12.02 2.07 5.08
CA ALA A 948 11.03 2.63 4.16
C ALA A 948 11.65 3.17 2.85
N CYS A 949 12.80 3.84 2.92
CA CYS A 949 13.48 4.41 1.75
C CYS A 949 14.17 3.34 0.88
N ALA A 950 14.57 2.20 1.45
CA ALA A 950 15.06 1.07 0.67
C ALA A 950 13.98 0.46 -0.26
N HIS A 951 12.70 0.71 0.00
CA HIS A 951 11.59 0.27 -0.87
C HIS A 951 11.40 1.13 -2.14
N GLY A 952 12.21 2.18 -2.32
CA GLY A 952 12.21 3.05 -3.51
C GLY A 952 13.55 3.18 -4.23
N GLY A 953 14.51 2.25 -4.04
CA GLY A 953 15.92 2.48 -4.41
C GLY A 953 16.67 1.30 -5.06
N ARG A 954 16.30 0.95 -6.30
CA ARG A 954 17.09 0.20 -7.32
C ARG A 954 16.33 0.31 -8.66
N THR A 955 16.94 0.56 -9.82
CA THR A 955 18.35 0.59 -10.24
C THR A 955 18.67 1.77 -11.17
N THR A 956 19.74 2.51 -10.90
CA THR A 956 20.46 3.30 -11.93
C THR A 956 21.60 2.47 -12.51
N LEU A 957 21.35 1.81 -13.64
CA LEU A 957 22.38 1.14 -14.43
C LEU A 957 23.15 2.17 -15.27
N HIS A 958 24.48 2.07 -15.25
CA HIS A 958 25.47 2.76 -16.09
C HIS A 958 25.22 4.21 -16.54
N GLN A 959 26.01 5.12 -15.98
CA GLN A 959 26.86 5.97 -16.82
C GLN A 959 28.32 5.53 -16.66
N ARG A 960 28.96 5.16 -17.76
CA ARG A 960 30.42 5.06 -17.91
C ARG A 960 30.74 5.50 -19.34
N HIS A 961 31.77 6.32 -19.51
CA HIS A 961 32.02 7.03 -20.78
C HIS A 961 32.29 6.12 -21.98
N GLU A 962 32.07 6.69 -23.17
CA GLU A 962 32.22 6.01 -24.46
C GLU A 962 33.67 5.57 -24.75
N ARG A 963 33.82 4.57 -25.63
CA ARG A 963 34.76 4.68 -26.75
C ARG A 963 34.43 3.71 -27.89
N ASN A 964 34.48 4.26 -29.10
CA ASN A 964 34.11 3.64 -30.39
C ASN A 964 34.84 2.31 -30.67
N ARG A 965 34.10 1.33 -31.23
CA ARG A 965 34.30 0.81 -32.62
C ARG A 965 33.33 -0.33 -32.97
N ALA A 966 33.03 -0.44 -34.26
CA ALA A 966 32.37 -1.55 -34.97
C ALA A 966 33.00 -1.63 -36.38
N PRO A 967 32.65 -2.58 -37.29
CA PRO A 967 31.83 -3.80 -37.15
C PRO A 967 32.57 -5.10 -37.62
N ALA A 968 31.94 -6.28 -37.48
CA ALA A 968 32.36 -7.51 -38.19
C ALA A 968 31.21 -8.54 -38.38
N VAL A 969 31.30 -9.31 -39.48
CA VAL A 969 30.31 -10.21 -40.12
C VAL A 969 30.31 -11.65 -39.52
N PRO A 970 29.20 -12.45 -39.59
CA PRO A 970 29.13 -13.89 -39.18
C PRO A 970 29.54 -14.84 -40.37
N PRO A 971 29.20 -16.16 -40.48
CA PRO A 971 28.59 -17.21 -39.61
C PRO A 971 29.54 -18.47 -39.54
N PRO A 972 29.18 -19.79 -39.72
CA PRO A 972 27.98 -20.62 -39.44
C PRO A 972 28.23 -22.04 -38.77
N LEU A 973 27.14 -22.81 -38.56
CA LEU A 973 26.97 -24.29 -38.69
C LEU A 973 27.81 -25.33 -37.91
N GLN A 974 27.12 -26.18 -37.12
CA GLN A 974 27.07 -27.69 -37.10
C GLN A 974 26.21 -28.10 -35.86
N ALA A 975 25.35 -29.14 -35.80
CA ALA A 975 25.36 -30.54 -36.27
C ALA A 975 26.32 -31.44 -35.44
N ALA A 976 25.97 -32.65 -34.98
CA ALA A 976 24.68 -33.37 -34.94
C ALA A 976 24.71 -34.36 -33.75
N GLU A 977 24.11 -35.56 -33.91
CA GLU A 977 24.14 -36.73 -33.01
C GLU A 977 23.39 -36.53 -31.66
N ASP A 978 22.72 -37.51 -31.04
CA ASP A 978 22.07 -38.79 -31.37
C ASP A 978 22.15 -39.61 -30.07
N GLU A 979 21.05 -40.18 -29.61
CA GLU A 979 21.04 -41.43 -28.84
C GLU A 979 19.62 -42.01 -28.84
N ARG A 980 19.49 -43.28 -29.24
CA ARG A 980 18.25 -44.07 -29.19
C ARG A 980 18.58 -45.45 -28.62
N GLU A 981 17.82 -45.87 -27.64
CA GLU A 981 17.48 -47.27 -27.31
C GLU A 981 15.96 -47.19 -26.94
N GLU A 982 15.02 -48.03 -27.42
CA GLU A 982 14.89 -49.51 -27.30
C GLU A 982 14.74 -49.92 -25.81
N GLU A 983 13.83 -50.80 -25.35
CA GLU A 983 12.71 -51.63 -25.89
C GLU A 983 11.79 -52.00 -24.66
N ASP A 984 10.56 -52.56 -24.69
CA ASP A 984 9.56 -53.01 -25.67
C ASP A 984 8.15 -53.07 -24.97
N GLU A 985 7.19 -53.87 -25.48
CA GLU A 985 5.96 -54.44 -24.88
C GLU A 985 4.67 -53.57 -24.82
N SER A 986 3.91 -53.57 -25.93
CA SER A 986 2.61 -54.26 -26.12
C SER A 986 1.61 -54.40 -24.92
N ASP A 987 0.27 -54.42 -25.05
CA ASP A 987 -0.67 -54.64 -26.18
C ASP A 987 -2.15 -54.22 -25.81
N GLN A 988 -3.09 -54.31 -26.78
CA GLN A 988 -4.57 -54.47 -26.65
C GLN A 988 -5.54 -53.27 -26.50
N SER A 989 -5.81 -52.64 -27.67
CA SER A 989 -7.13 -52.60 -28.36
C SER A 989 -8.41 -52.05 -27.69
N ALA A 990 -8.94 -50.94 -28.25
CA ALA A 990 -10.31 -50.72 -28.77
C ALA A 990 -10.37 -49.30 -29.41
N GLU A 991 -10.77 -49.02 -30.67
CA GLU A 991 -12.06 -49.26 -31.37
C GLU A 991 -13.29 -48.67 -30.62
N ARG A 992 -14.13 -47.77 -31.17
CA ARG A 992 -14.31 -47.21 -32.53
C ARG A 992 -14.93 -45.79 -32.52
N ASP A 993 -14.74 -45.08 -33.64
CA ASP A 993 -15.69 -44.23 -34.39
C ASP A 993 -16.90 -43.58 -33.68
N GLU A 994 -16.88 -42.25 -33.52
CA GLU A 994 -17.75 -41.29 -34.27
C GLU A 994 -17.22 -39.83 -34.13
#